data_AF-A0A3A0CQD5-F1
#
_entry.id   AF-A0A3A0CQD5-F1
#
_cell.length_a   1.000
_cell.length_b   1.000
_cell.length_c   1.000
_cell.angle_alpha   90.00
_cell.angle_beta   90.00
_cell.angle_gamma   90.00
#
_symmetry.space_group_name_H-M   'P 1'
#
loop_
_entity.id
_entity.type
_entity.pdbx_description
1 polymer ?
#
loop_
_entity_poly.entity_id
_entity_poly.type
_entity_poly.pdbx_seq_one_letter_code
_entity_poly.pdbx_strand_id
1 'polypeptide(L)'
;MSTTEQLSGLPAFGHMSAGLEYLNDTFQRSVLFWDVLRRRGNNYLKHKERGQPPVLQFEYETVIDGRTLERPVNYALLRIKAPPGQAVDPSKRPYVIVDPRAGHGPGIGGSKHDSQVGVALRAGHPVYFVTFFPQPMPGQRLRDVAATEAMFIEEVARRHPEAQGKPCVIGNCQAGWAVAALAAVRPEIMGPVILNGAPLSYWGGASGQNPMRYAGGLLGGQWLESLACDLGHGLFDGAHLVANFENLDPANTLWKKYYNLYSKIDTEPPRFLAFETWWGGFFMMNREEIDAIVSELFIGNKLAAGQIAATDGPTVNLKNVRSPIVVFASRGDNITPPQQALNWIEDVYGDEQAIIANDQVIVYLLHEDVGHLGIFVSGRVAAKEHTELVGTLDMIDALPAGLYEMIIERKDANEKLGDLESGEYLVRFEARRMDDIRSLDDTRKDEDTFQTVDAVSRVNDQLYKTFVSPWVRAMATPQSAAILREFHPLRFQREWLSDRNPLMAPLALVADAVRENRHPAGADNPFVAIEKLASDAIVQALDSFRDIRDTWSEGVFNWMYGPFGFGAIFPPQPRRPASESPPPEKGALDERWFESGGILAAILRMIAAAVIEVGVFDRRSAKVFNALLARSQFKAMKTEEVRRLFKQQARLLRQDRERALNALAAMMPRQEQRRIAVDVVRQILLLDPEDIRVDAPLAKKLSEVLQLDLRELPRPAEVATT
;
A
#
# COMPACT_ATOMS: atom_id res chain seq x y z
N MET A 1 37.60 7.44 55.62
CA MET A 1 36.78 8.47 54.95
C MET A 1 37.75 9.50 54.39
N SER A 2 38.18 9.31 53.14
CA SER A 2 39.13 10.24 52.50
C SER A 2 38.38 11.49 52.07
N THR A 3 39.12 12.59 52.00
CA THR A 3 38.70 13.95 51.61
C THR A 3 37.90 14.02 50.30
N THR A 4 37.90 12.94 49.51
CA THR A 4 37.15 12.74 48.28
C THR A 4 35.64 12.55 48.49
N GLU A 5 35.20 11.96 49.61
CA GLU A 5 33.76 11.76 49.91
C GLU A 5 33.07 13.02 50.43
N GLN A 6 33.81 14.04 50.88
CA GLN A 6 33.24 15.30 51.37
C GLN A 6 33.10 16.38 50.29
N LEU A 7 33.83 16.26 49.16
CA LEU A 7 33.73 17.20 48.04
C LEU A 7 32.59 16.86 47.06
N SER A 8 32.10 15.62 47.07
CA SER A 8 30.95 15.19 46.26
C SER A 8 29.60 15.75 46.73
N GLY A 9 29.53 16.34 47.93
CA GLY A 9 28.31 16.93 48.52
C GLY A 9 28.05 18.40 48.16
N LEU A 10 28.93 19.05 47.39
CA LEU A 10 28.74 20.43 46.93
C LEU A 10 28.09 20.44 45.53
N PRO A 11 26.96 21.16 45.31
CA PRO A 11 26.25 21.17 44.02
C PRO A 11 27.17 21.48 42.82
N ALA A 12 28.11 22.41 43.00
CA ALA A 12 29.07 22.81 41.97
C ALA A 12 30.04 21.69 41.53
N PHE A 13 30.44 20.80 42.45
CA PHE A 13 31.33 19.66 42.13
C PHE A 13 30.58 18.53 41.42
N GLY A 14 29.32 18.26 41.82
CA GLY A 14 28.45 17.30 41.12
C GLY A 14 28.13 17.72 39.69
N HIS A 15 27.96 19.01 39.42
CA HIS A 15 27.79 19.52 38.06
C HIS A 15 29.07 19.43 37.21
N MET A 16 30.25 19.63 37.80
CA MET A 16 31.52 19.50 37.07
C MET A 16 31.82 18.05 36.67
N SER A 17 31.60 17.08 37.57
CA SER A 17 31.77 15.66 37.25
C SER A 17 30.77 15.18 36.19
N ALA A 18 29.50 15.56 36.31
CA ALA A 18 28.48 15.24 35.31
C ALA A 18 28.81 15.88 33.95
N GLY A 19 29.39 17.08 33.93
CA GLY A 19 29.84 17.74 32.70
C GLY A 19 30.98 17.00 32.01
N LEU A 20 32.00 16.54 32.76
CA LEU A 20 33.10 15.76 32.20
C LEU A 20 32.65 14.40 31.68
N GLU A 21 31.78 13.73 32.42
CA GLU A 21 31.15 12.47 32.01
C GLU A 21 30.39 12.64 30.69
N TYR A 22 29.55 13.69 30.60
CA TYR A 22 28.83 14.04 29.39
C TYR A 22 29.78 14.35 28.22
N LEU A 23 30.82 15.17 28.42
CA LEU A 23 31.78 15.50 27.36
C LEU A 23 32.49 14.27 26.81
N ASN A 24 32.89 13.36 27.69
CA ASN A 24 33.50 12.09 27.28
C ASN A 24 32.51 11.25 26.47
N ASP A 25 31.28 11.08 26.96
CA ASP A 25 30.22 10.37 26.25
C ASP A 25 29.91 11.01 24.87
N THR A 26 29.75 12.33 24.80
CA THR A 26 29.53 13.09 23.57
C THR A 26 30.66 12.89 22.56
N PHE A 27 31.92 12.91 23.01
CA PHE A 27 33.08 12.63 22.16
C PHE A 27 33.00 11.20 21.60
N GLN A 28 32.77 10.21 22.46
CA GLN A 28 32.67 8.81 22.06
C GLN A 28 31.52 8.57 21.08
N ARG A 29 30.31 9.09 21.38
CA ARG A 29 29.15 9.02 20.48
C ARG A 29 29.43 9.68 19.14
N SER A 30 30.16 10.79 19.11
CA SER A 30 30.51 11.49 17.86
C SER A 30 31.44 10.66 16.98
N VAL A 31 32.49 10.07 17.55
CA VAL A 31 33.40 9.17 16.83
C VAL A 31 32.63 8.00 16.24
N LEU A 32 31.79 7.34 17.06
CA LEU A 32 31.01 6.19 16.63
C LEU A 32 29.97 6.56 15.57
N PHE A 33 29.32 7.72 15.69
CA PHE A 33 28.38 8.25 14.70
C PHE A 33 29.03 8.41 13.34
N TRP A 34 30.19 9.08 13.27
CA TRP A 34 30.92 9.26 12.02
C TRP A 34 31.39 7.92 11.45
N ASP A 35 31.80 6.97 12.30
CA ASP A 35 32.16 5.63 11.85
C ASP A 35 30.97 4.87 11.26
N VAL A 36 29.76 5.04 11.82
CA VAL A 36 28.54 4.48 11.23
C VAL A 36 28.24 5.11 9.86
N LEU A 37 28.42 6.43 9.69
CA LEU A 37 28.28 7.07 8.38
C LEU A 37 29.35 6.61 7.38
N ARG A 38 30.58 6.36 7.83
CA ARG A 38 31.64 5.73 7.03
C ARG A 38 31.24 4.32 6.57
N ARG A 39 30.74 3.50 7.50
CA ARG A 39 30.22 2.15 7.23
C ARG A 39 29.03 2.17 6.28
N ARG A 40 28.16 3.18 6.37
CA ARG A 40 27.07 3.41 5.41
C ARG A 40 27.63 3.60 3.99
N GLY A 41 28.63 4.45 3.83
CA GLY A 41 29.30 4.65 2.53
C GLY A 41 29.93 3.36 2.00
N ASN A 42 30.65 2.63 2.86
CA ASN A 42 31.22 1.34 2.50
C ASN A 42 30.18 0.29 2.10
N ASN A 43 29.05 0.22 2.81
CA ASN A 43 27.95 -0.68 2.47
C ASN A 43 27.34 -0.32 1.12
N TYR A 44 27.12 0.98 0.87
CA TYR A 44 26.65 1.48 -0.43
C TYR A 44 27.59 1.07 -1.57
N LEU A 45 28.91 1.26 -1.41
CA LEU A 45 29.90 0.88 -2.42
C LEU A 45 29.93 -0.64 -2.66
N LYS A 46 29.95 -1.45 -1.60
CA LYS A 46 29.88 -2.92 -1.71
C LYS A 46 28.59 -3.38 -2.39
N HIS A 47 27.47 -2.71 -2.11
CA HIS A 47 26.20 -3.02 -2.74
C HIS A 47 26.20 -2.66 -4.23
N LYS A 48 26.77 -1.51 -4.61
CA LYS A 48 27.01 -1.08 -6.00
C LYS A 48 27.89 -2.08 -6.75
N GLU A 49 28.99 -2.53 -6.15
CA GLU A 49 29.92 -3.52 -6.73
C GLU A 49 29.27 -4.90 -6.96
N ARG A 50 28.29 -5.27 -6.14
CA ARG A 50 27.49 -6.50 -6.32
C ARG A 50 26.36 -6.37 -7.35
N GLY A 51 26.25 -5.23 -8.04
CA GLY A 51 25.18 -4.97 -9.01
C GLY A 51 23.84 -4.59 -8.39
N GLN A 52 23.84 -4.16 -7.11
CA GLN A 52 22.66 -3.72 -6.36
C GLN A 52 21.51 -4.75 -6.34
N PRO A 53 21.74 -5.96 -5.79
CA PRO A 53 20.71 -6.98 -5.68
C PRO A 53 19.54 -6.50 -4.80
N PRO A 54 18.33 -7.07 -4.93
CA PRO A 54 17.19 -6.70 -4.09
C PRO A 54 17.49 -6.92 -2.60
N VAL A 55 17.04 -6.00 -1.74
CA VAL A 55 17.29 -6.04 -0.29
C VAL A 55 16.27 -6.96 0.41
N LEU A 56 16.35 -8.26 0.12
CA LEU A 56 15.48 -9.30 0.68
C LEU A 56 16.20 -10.05 1.82
N GLN A 57 15.47 -10.37 2.90
CA GLN A 57 15.93 -11.26 3.99
C GLN A 57 15.70 -12.74 3.70
N PHE A 58 15.14 -13.05 2.53
CA PHE A 58 14.74 -14.39 2.14
C PHE A 58 15.59 -14.84 0.95
N GLU A 59 15.97 -16.11 0.96
CA GLU A 59 16.57 -16.72 -0.23
C GLU A 59 15.56 -16.80 -1.37
N TYR A 60 16.04 -16.67 -2.60
CA TYR A 60 15.18 -16.70 -3.77
C TYR A 60 15.85 -17.40 -4.95
N GLU A 61 15.03 -17.82 -5.91
CA GLU A 61 15.44 -18.27 -7.24
C GLU A 61 14.85 -17.35 -8.31
N THR A 62 15.65 -16.98 -9.31
CA THR A 62 15.15 -16.26 -10.49
C THR A 62 14.40 -17.24 -11.38
N VAL A 63 13.14 -16.94 -11.65
CA VAL A 63 12.23 -17.76 -12.47
C VAL A 63 12.23 -17.29 -13.92
N ILE A 64 12.10 -15.98 -14.13
CA ILE A 64 12.19 -15.34 -15.44
C ILE A 64 13.04 -14.08 -15.30
N ASP A 65 14.02 -13.91 -16.19
CA ASP A 65 14.77 -12.67 -16.36
C ASP A 65 14.22 -11.93 -17.59
N GLY A 66 13.58 -10.77 -17.36
CA GLY A 66 12.97 -9.97 -18.42
C GLY A 66 13.98 -9.47 -19.45
N ARG A 67 15.28 -9.41 -19.11
CA ARG A 67 16.33 -8.95 -20.03
C ARG A 67 16.64 -9.95 -21.14
N THR A 68 16.24 -11.21 -20.96
CA THR A 68 16.45 -12.29 -21.94
C THR A 68 15.22 -12.54 -22.83
N LEU A 69 14.15 -11.76 -22.65
CA LEU A 69 12.94 -11.86 -23.47
C LEU A 69 13.10 -11.16 -24.82
N GLU A 70 12.20 -11.46 -25.76
CA GLU A 70 12.19 -10.85 -27.10
C GLU A 70 12.08 -9.32 -27.03
N ARG A 71 11.24 -8.81 -26.12
CA ARG A 71 11.17 -7.39 -25.76
C ARG A 71 11.81 -7.23 -24.38
N PRO A 72 13.12 -6.93 -24.31
CA PRO A 72 13.83 -6.98 -23.05
C PRO A 72 13.42 -5.83 -22.12
N VAL A 73 13.20 -6.16 -20.85
CA VAL A 73 12.98 -5.18 -19.78
C VAL A 73 13.86 -5.49 -18.58
N ASN A 74 14.19 -4.49 -17.77
CA ASN A 74 15.04 -4.65 -16.60
C ASN A 74 14.32 -5.25 -15.38
N TYR A 75 13.27 -6.05 -15.57
CA TYR A 75 12.50 -6.70 -14.51
C TYR A 75 12.76 -8.21 -14.48
N ALA A 76 12.57 -8.83 -13.33
CA ALA A 76 12.67 -10.28 -13.19
C ALA A 76 11.65 -10.80 -12.17
N LEU A 77 11.18 -12.03 -12.39
CA LEU A 77 10.35 -12.75 -11.44
C LEU A 77 11.23 -13.61 -10.55
N LEU A 78 11.10 -13.42 -9.23
CA LEU A 78 11.76 -14.23 -8.22
C LEU A 78 10.73 -15.13 -7.53
N ARG A 79 11.09 -16.37 -7.22
CA ARG A 79 10.36 -17.21 -6.27
C ARG A 79 11.10 -17.22 -4.95
N ILE A 80 10.38 -16.91 -3.87
CA ILE A 80 10.96 -16.88 -2.53
C ILE A 80 10.97 -18.29 -1.95
N LYS A 81 12.11 -18.68 -1.37
CA LYS A 81 12.24 -19.94 -0.65
C LYS A 81 11.77 -19.76 0.78
N ALA A 82 10.91 -20.67 1.24
CA ALA A 82 10.47 -20.68 2.62
C ALA A 82 11.67 -20.96 3.56
N PRO A 83 11.82 -20.21 4.66
CA PRO A 83 12.83 -20.52 5.68
C PRO A 83 12.65 -21.94 6.26
N PRO A 84 13.71 -22.56 6.78
CA PRO A 84 13.61 -23.86 7.45
C PRO A 84 12.52 -23.87 8.53
N GLY A 85 11.67 -24.90 8.53
CA GLY A 85 10.57 -25.05 9.50
C GLY A 85 9.25 -24.36 9.11
N GLN A 86 9.20 -23.60 8.01
CA GLN A 86 7.96 -23.09 7.44
C GLN A 86 7.57 -23.92 6.21
N ALA A 87 6.42 -24.60 6.30
CA ALA A 87 5.87 -25.36 5.17
C ALA A 87 4.98 -24.45 4.32
N VAL A 88 5.25 -24.43 3.00
CA VAL A 88 4.40 -23.79 2.01
C VAL A 88 3.57 -24.85 1.31
N ASP A 89 2.26 -24.63 1.23
CA ASP A 89 1.32 -25.49 0.53
C ASP A 89 1.14 -25.01 -0.92
N PRO A 90 1.56 -25.78 -1.93
CA PRO A 90 1.44 -25.37 -3.33
C PRO A 90 0.00 -25.26 -3.84
N SER A 91 -0.98 -25.82 -3.12
CA SER A 91 -2.42 -25.71 -3.42
C SER A 91 -3.05 -24.43 -2.83
N LYS A 92 -2.34 -23.72 -1.95
CA LYS A 92 -2.76 -22.39 -1.52
C LYS A 92 -2.50 -21.37 -2.62
N ARG A 93 -3.31 -20.31 -2.60
CA ARG A 93 -3.17 -19.19 -3.54
C ARG A 93 -1.76 -18.60 -3.51
N PRO A 94 -1.06 -18.48 -4.65
CA PRO A 94 0.24 -17.82 -4.69
C PRO A 94 0.09 -16.30 -4.56
N TYR A 95 1.08 -15.67 -3.93
CA TYR A 95 1.21 -14.21 -3.82
C TYR A 95 2.31 -13.70 -4.74
N VAL A 96 2.07 -12.60 -5.42
CA VAL A 96 3.03 -11.86 -6.24
C VAL A 96 3.16 -10.46 -5.67
N ILE A 97 4.33 -10.11 -5.14
CA ILE A 97 4.59 -8.79 -4.54
C ILE A 97 5.42 -7.95 -5.51
N VAL A 98 4.97 -6.73 -5.79
CA VAL A 98 5.61 -5.78 -6.69
C VAL A 98 5.95 -4.50 -5.91
N ASP A 99 7.24 -4.22 -5.81
CA ASP A 99 7.74 -3.04 -5.11
C ASP A 99 7.82 -1.81 -6.02
N PRO A 100 7.74 -0.58 -5.45
CA PRO A 100 7.77 0.64 -6.24
C PRO A 100 9.13 0.90 -6.85
N ARG A 101 9.18 1.25 -8.14
CA ARG A 101 10.36 1.87 -8.76
C ARG A 101 10.37 3.39 -8.57
N ALA A 102 10.22 3.85 -7.33
CA ALA A 102 10.14 5.28 -6.99
C ALA A 102 11.54 5.89 -6.74
N GLY A 103 12.48 5.61 -7.64
CA GLY A 103 13.89 6.00 -7.55
C GLY A 103 14.76 5.10 -6.67
N HIS A 104 14.16 4.34 -5.76
CA HIS A 104 14.82 3.33 -4.94
C HIS A 104 14.93 1.96 -5.65
N GLY A 105 15.78 1.09 -5.12
CA GLY A 105 15.85 -0.32 -5.49
C GLY A 105 14.73 -1.18 -4.89
N PRO A 106 14.56 -2.42 -5.41
CA PRO A 106 13.53 -3.35 -4.95
C PRO A 106 13.92 -4.06 -3.64
N GLY A 107 12.93 -4.68 -3.00
CA GLY A 107 13.11 -5.61 -1.89
C GLY A 107 12.58 -5.12 -0.56
N ILE A 108 12.02 -3.90 -0.50
CA ILE A 108 11.48 -3.35 0.73
C ILE A 108 10.34 -4.21 1.29
N GLY A 109 9.46 -4.76 0.42
CA GLY A 109 8.40 -5.70 0.79
C GLY A 109 8.89 -7.06 1.32
N GLY A 110 10.19 -7.33 1.27
CA GLY A 110 10.86 -8.54 1.78
C GLY A 110 12.05 -8.25 2.71
N SER A 111 12.22 -7.01 3.14
CA SER A 111 13.41 -6.53 3.87
C SER A 111 13.48 -6.95 5.34
N LYS A 112 12.41 -7.57 5.87
CA LYS A 112 12.27 -8.07 7.24
C LYS A 112 11.49 -9.38 7.23
N HIS A 113 11.69 -10.23 8.24
CA HIS A 113 10.86 -11.43 8.39
C HIS A 113 9.37 -11.13 8.60
N ASP A 114 9.02 -9.96 9.13
CA ASP A 114 7.63 -9.57 9.36
C ASP A 114 7.01 -8.81 8.17
N SER A 115 7.63 -8.89 6.99
CA SER A 115 7.14 -8.22 5.77
C SER A 115 6.04 -8.97 5.09
N GLN A 116 5.46 -8.39 4.04
CA GLN A 116 4.44 -9.02 3.22
C GLN A 116 4.86 -10.43 2.77
N VAL A 117 6.13 -10.57 2.34
CA VAL A 117 6.73 -11.86 2.00
C VAL A 117 6.65 -12.82 3.19
N GLY A 118 7.12 -12.42 4.36
CA GLY A 118 7.15 -13.29 5.53
C GLY A 118 5.77 -13.60 6.12
N VAL A 119 4.83 -12.66 6.08
CA VAL A 119 3.44 -12.87 6.48
C VAL A 119 2.78 -13.92 5.59
N ALA A 120 2.90 -13.78 4.26
CA ALA A 120 2.32 -14.75 3.33
C ALA A 120 2.96 -16.14 3.45
N LEU A 121 4.29 -16.22 3.63
CA LEU A 121 5.00 -17.48 3.87
C LEU A 121 4.55 -18.16 5.18
N ARG A 122 4.41 -17.41 6.29
CA ARG A 122 3.89 -17.94 7.56
C ARG A 122 2.46 -18.45 7.45
N ALA A 123 1.64 -17.80 6.62
CA ALA A 123 0.30 -18.26 6.30
C ALA A 123 0.30 -19.49 5.35
N GLY A 124 1.48 -19.96 4.92
CA GLY A 124 1.68 -21.18 4.13
C GLY A 124 1.51 -20.98 2.62
N HIS A 125 1.47 -19.75 2.13
CA HIS A 125 1.27 -19.46 0.71
C HIS A 125 2.59 -19.49 -0.09
N PRO A 126 2.57 -19.92 -1.36
CA PRO A 126 3.68 -19.68 -2.27
C PRO A 126 3.87 -18.19 -2.50
N VAL A 127 5.11 -17.70 -2.44
CA VAL A 127 5.41 -16.27 -2.59
C VAL A 127 6.39 -16.03 -3.72
N TYR A 128 6.04 -15.09 -4.57
CA TYR A 128 6.82 -14.57 -5.67
C TYR A 128 7.01 -13.07 -5.51
N PHE A 129 8.10 -12.57 -6.07
CA PHE A 129 8.48 -11.18 -5.95
C PHE A 129 8.98 -10.67 -7.30
N VAL A 130 8.42 -9.55 -7.76
CA VAL A 130 8.86 -8.87 -8.98
C VAL A 130 9.96 -7.88 -8.60
N THR A 131 11.17 -8.15 -9.08
CA THR A 131 12.34 -7.30 -8.89
C THR A 131 12.69 -6.56 -10.18
N PHE A 132 13.55 -5.55 -10.08
CA PHE A 132 14.12 -4.85 -11.23
C PHE A 132 15.60 -4.52 -11.01
N PHE A 133 16.33 -4.23 -12.09
CA PHE A 133 17.77 -3.94 -12.11
C PHE A 133 18.05 -2.43 -12.22
N PRO A 134 19.23 -1.94 -11.78
CA PRO A 134 19.55 -0.50 -11.72
C PRO A 134 19.40 0.27 -13.03
N GLN A 135 19.72 -0.37 -14.16
CA GLN A 135 19.65 0.25 -15.47
C GLN A 135 18.46 -0.33 -16.26
N PRO A 136 17.62 0.52 -16.87
CA PRO A 136 16.62 0.07 -17.84
C PRO A 136 17.26 -0.55 -19.07
N MET A 137 16.52 -1.41 -19.77
CA MET A 137 16.94 -1.89 -21.09
C MET A 137 16.77 -0.77 -22.14
N PRO A 138 17.63 -0.71 -23.18
CA PRO A 138 17.48 0.30 -24.24
C PRO A 138 16.10 0.24 -24.90
N GLY A 139 15.42 1.40 -25.00
CA GLY A 139 14.10 1.50 -25.63
C GLY A 139 12.92 0.91 -24.83
N GLN A 140 13.17 0.40 -23.62
CA GLN A 140 12.14 -0.09 -22.70
C GLN A 140 11.10 0.99 -22.41
N ARG A 141 9.81 0.64 -22.49
CA ARG A 141 8.66 1.48 -22.12
C ARG A 141 7.83 0.82 -21.02
N LEU A 142 6.97 1.59 -20.34
CA LEU A 142 6.06 1.07 -19.31
C LEU A 142 5.17 -0.06 -19.81
N ARG A 143 4.70 0.00 -21.06
CA ARG A 143 3.88 -1.07 -21.66
C ARG A 143 4.64 -2.39 -21.86
N ASP A 144 5.95 -2.32 -22.11
CA ASP A 144 6.78 -3.51 -22.24
C ASP A 144 7.02 -4.14 -20.87
N VAL A 145 7.17 -3.30 -19.84
CA VAL A 145 7.20 -3.74 -18.43
C VAL A 145 5.88 -4.40 -18.05
N ALA A 146 4.74 -3.76 -18.32
CA ALA A 146 3.42 -4.32 -18.00
C ALA A 146 3.14 -5.65 -18.74
N ALA A 147 3.53 -5.77 -20.01
CA ALA A 147 3.45 -7.03 -20.75
C ALA A 147 4.33 -8.12 -20.12
N THR A 148 5.50 -7.75 -19.60
CA THR A 148 6.40 -8.68 -18.90
C THR A 148 5.86 -9.12 -17.54
N GLU A 149 5.29 -8.19 -16.77
CA GLU A 149 4.61 -8.51 -15.51
C GLU A 149 3.39 -9.43 -15.73
N ALA A 150 2.66 -9.26 -16.84
CA ALA A 150 1.60 -10.17 -17.23
C ALA A 150 2.13 -11.61 -17.40
N MET A 151 3.23 -11.77 -18.15
CA MET A 151 3.89 -13.07 -18.34
C MET A 151 4.37 -13.66 -17.01
N PHE A 152 4.84 -12.82 -16.08
CA PHE A 152 5.24 -13.28 -14.75
C PHE A 152 4.06 -13.87 -13.98
N ILE A 153 2.91 -13.18 -13.97
CA ILE A 153 1.71 -13.65 -13.25
C ILE A 153 1.16 -14.93 -13.88
N GLU A 154 1.16 -15.03 -15.21
CA GLU A 154 0.79 -16.25 -15.94
C GLU A 154 1.71 -17.43 -15.60
N GLU A 155 3.03 -17.21 -15.53
CA GLU A 155 3.98 -18.24 -15.13
C GLU A 155 3.76 -18.69 -13.69
N VAL A 156 3.43 -17.77 -12.78
CA VAL A 156 3.04 -18.12 -11.40
C VAL A 156 1.79 -19.00 -11.41
N ALA A 157 0.74 -18.61 -12.13
CA ALA A 157 -0.47 -19.42 -12.25
C ALA A 157 -0.18 -20.82 -12.84
N ARG A 158 0.65 -20.90 -13.88
CA ARG A 158 1.05 -22.16 -14.52
C ARG A 158 1.79 -23.11 -13.58
N ARG A 159 2.59 -22.56 -12.65
CA ARG A 159 3.30 -23.34 -11.62
C ARG A 159 2.40 -23.86 -10.50
N HIS A 160 1.19 -23.29 -10.37
CA HIS A 160 0.24 -23.60 -9.32
C HIS A 160 -1.14 -23.99 -9.87
N PRO A 161 -1.25 -25.07 -10.67
CA PRO A 161 -2.50 -25.46 -11.33
C PRO A 161 -3.60 -25.90 -10.35
N GLU A 162 -3.23 -26.33 -9.15
CA GLU A 162 -4.14 -26.77 -8.09
C GLU A 162 -4.46 -25.65 -7.08
N ALA A 163 -3.98 -24.43 -7.30
CA ALA A 163 -4.19 -23.32 -6.37
C ALA A 163 -5.67 -22.95 -6.21
N GLN A 164 -6.04 -22.53 -5.00
CA GLN A 164 -7.36 -21.99 -4.65
C GLN A 164 -7.58 -20.59 -5.26
N GLY A 165 -7.73 -20.56 -6.59
CA GLY A 165 -7.92 -19.35 -7.37
C GLY A 165 -6.62 -18.77 -7.94
N LYS A 166 -6.76 -17.63 -8.63
CA LYS A 166 -5.67 -16.95 -9.31
C LYS A 166 -4.71 -16.27 -8.33
N PRO A 167 -3.47 -15.95 -8.76
CA PRO A 167 -2.49 -15.30 -7.89
C PRO A 167 -3.01 -13.98 -7.30
N CYS A 168 -2.79 -13.78 -6.00
CA CYS A 168 -3.00 -12.49 -5.35
C CYS A 168 -1.84 -11.56 -5.70
N VAL A 169 -2.11 -10.34 -6.16
CA VAL A 169 -1.05 -9.39 -6.56
C VAL A 169 -1.05 -8.20 -5.62
N ILE A 170 0.10 -7.90 -5.03
CA ILE A 170 0.30 -6.76 -4.13
C ILE A 170 1.17 -5.73 -4.84
N GLY A 171 0.61 -4.54 -5.09
CA GLY A 171 1.33 -3.39 -5.62
C GLY A 171 1.59 -2.36 -4.52
N ASN A 172 2.86 -2.11 -4.21
CA ASN A 172 3.27 -1.14 -3.21
C ASN A 172 3.56 0.23 -3.84
N CYS A 173 2.99 1.31 -3.29
CA CYS A 173 3.21 2.69 -3.74
C CYS A 173 3.06 2.82 -5.27
N GLN A 174 4.11 3.24 -5.99
CA GLN A 174 4.12 3.37 -7.45
C GLN A 174 3.73 2.08 -8.19
N ALA A 175 4.08 0.90 -7.66
CA ALA A 175 3.68 -0.34 -8.32
C ALA A 175 2.15 -0.57 -8.28
N GLY A 176 1.43 0.06 -7.34
CA GLY A 176 -0.01 -0.11 -7.21
C GLY A 176 -0.80 0.40 -8.41
N TRP A 177 -0.50 1.59 -8.94
CA TRP A 177 -1.17 2.08 -10.15
C TRP A 177 -0.83 1.24 -11.38
N ALA A 178 0.40 0.69 -11.45
CA ALA A 178 0.83 -0.17 -12.55
C ALA A 178 0.06 -1.50 -12.53
N VAL A 179 -0.05 -2.12 -11.34
CA VAL A 179 -0.84 -3.33 -11.12
C VAL A 179 -2.32 -3.08 -11.39
N ALA A 180 -2.89 -1.95 -10.96
CA ALA A 180 -4.28 -1.60 -11.23
C ALA A 180 -4.55 -1.44 -12.74
N ALA A 181 -3.67 -0.75 -13.46
CA ALA A 181 -3.75 -0.63 -14.92
C ALA A 181 -3.61 -2.00 -15.61
N LEU A 182 -2.68 -2.84 -15.16
CA LEU A 182 -2.50 -4.19 -15.70
C LEU A 182 -3.71 -5.08 -15.44
N ALA A 183 -4.30 -5.02 -14.25
CA ALA A 183 -5.54 -5.75 -13.91
C ALA A 183 -6.74 -5.30 -14.75
N ALA A 184 -6.74 -4.04 -15.23
CA ALA A 184 -7.77 -3.53 -16.12
C ALA A 184 -7.58 -3.99 -17.58
N VAL A 185 -6.32 -4.11 -18.03
CA VAL A 185 -5.97 -4.55 -19.39
C VAL A 185 -6.01 -6.08 -19.53
N ARG A 186 -5.62 -6.82 -18.49
CA ARG A 186 -5.60 -8.28 -18.42
C ARG A 186 -6.42 -8.79 -17.21
N PRO A 187 -7.74 -8.56 -17.18
CA PRO A 187 -8.58 -8.93 -16.02
C PRO A 187 -8.65 -10.43 -15.71
N GLU A 188 -8.17 -11.28 -16.62
CA GLU A 188 -8.21 -12.72 -16.52
C GLU A 188 -7.01 -13.35 -15.80
N ILE A 189 -5.92 -12.63 -15.53
CA ILE A 189 -4.69 -13.24 -14.99
C ILE A 189 -4.53 -13.11 -13.47
N MET A 190 -5.22 -12.18 -12.82
CA MET A 190 -5.07 -11.90 -11.38
C MET A 190 -6.27 -12.39 -10.55
N GLY A 191 -6.01 -12.79 -9.32
CA GLY A 191 -7.00 -12.83 -8.24
C GLY A 191 -7.11 -11.44 -7.59
N PRO A 192 -7.35 -11.33 -6.29
CA PRO A 192 -7.36 -10.07 -5.55
C PRO A 192 -6.13 -9.21 -5.82
N VAL A 193 -6.37 -7.91 -5.94
CA VAL A 193 -5.36 -6.89 -6.14
C VAL A 193 -5.30 -6.03 -4.89
N ILE A 194 -4.15 -6.00 -4.22
CA ILE A 194 -3.93 -5.21 -3.02
C ILE A 194 -3.05 -4.01 -3.37
N LEU A 195 -3.54 -2.81 -3.11
CA LEU A 195 -2.90 -1.52 -3.40
C LEU A 195 -2.49 -0.86 -2.08
N ASN A 196 -1.20 -0.89 -1.75
CA ASN A 196 -0.69 -0.39 -0.47
C ASN A 196 -0.05 0.99 -0.64
N GLY A 197 -0.68 2.03 -0.07
CA GLY A 197 -0.20 3.41 -0.18
C GLY A 197 -0.03 3.86 -1.64
N ALA A 198 -0.87 3.36 -2.55
CA ALA A 198 -0.74 3.58 -3.99
C ALA A 198 -1.60 4.77 -4.45
N PRO A 199 -1.01 5.82 -5.05
CA PRO A 199 -1.77 6.95 -5.55
C PRO A 199 -2.42 6.61 -6.88
N LEU A 200 -3.75 6.73 -6.96
CA LEU A 200 -4.52 6.59 -8.21
C LEU A 200 -5.29 7.88 -8.57
N SER A 201 -5.51 8.79 -7.60
CA SER A 201 -5.99 10.15 -7.80
C SER A 201 -4.90 11.16 -7.44
N TYR A 202 -4.08 11.52 -8.41
CA TYR A 202 -2.81 12.22 -8.18
C TYR A 202 -2.97 13.67 -7.72
N TRP A 203 -4.12 14.29 -8.00
CA TRP A 203 -4.44 15.64 -7.54
C TRP A 203 -5.13 15.67 -6.17
N GLY A 204 -5.61 14.52 -5.68
CA GLY A 204 -6.37 14.44 -4.43
C GLY A 204 -5.55 14.87 -3.21
N GLY A 205 -6.25 15.45 -2.23
CA GLY A 205 -5.65 15.91 -0.97
C GLY A 205 -6.45 17.05 -0.36
N ALA A 206 -6.36 17.21 0.96
CA ALA A 206 -7.01 18.31 1.67
C ALA A 206 -6.13 19.57 1.73
N SER A 207 -6.78 20.74 1.78
CA SER A 207 -6.09 22.02 1.96
C SER A 207 -5.20 22.02 3.21
N GLY A 208 -4.01 22.62 3.13
CA GLY A 208 -3.03 22.64 4.24
C GLY A 208 -2.39 21.28 4.55
N GLN A 209 -2.63 20.25 3.73
CA GLN A 209 -2.00 18.93 3.84
C GLN A 209 -1.31 18.56 2.51
N ASN A 210 -0.36 17.62 2.57
CA ASN A 210 0.21 16.95 1.39
C ASN A 210 0.86 17.90 0.35
N PRO A 211 1.87 18.70 0.74
CA PRO A 211 2.46 19.75 -0.10
C PRO A 211 3.08 19.25 -1.41
N MET A 212 3.40 17.95 -1.50
CA MET A 212 4.06 17.36 -2.68
C MET A 212 3.24 17.58 -3.95
N ARG A 213 1.90 17.56 -3.89
CA ARG A 213 1.07 17.74 -5.09
C ARG A 213 1.30 19.10 -5.76
N TYR A 214 1.56 20.15 -4.98
CA TYR A 214 1.81 21.50 -5.50
C TYR A 214 3.18 21.66 -6.16
N ALA A 215 4.17 20.83 -5.79
CA ALA A 215 5.54 20.95 -6.28
C ALA A 215 5.63 20.82 -7.80
N GLY A 216 4.83 19.93 -8.41
CA GLY A 216 4.79 19.77 -9.86
C GLY A 216 4.39 21.07 -10.59
N GLY A 217 3.41 21.81 -10.07
CA GLY A 217 3.02 23.11 -10.60
C GLY A 217 4.05 24.20 -10.34
N LEU A 218 4.52 24.33 -9.09
CA LEU A 218 5.47 25.38 -8.70
C LEU A 218 6.82 25.28 -9.43
N LEU A 219 7.22 24.07 -9.84
CA LEU A 219 8.42 23.83 -10.62
C LEU A 219 8.20 23.97 -12.15
N GLY A 220 7.00 24.35 -12.58
CA GLY A 220 6.66 24.62 -13.98
C GLY A 220 6.24 23.39 -14.78
N GLY A 221 5.91 22.28 -14.12
CA GLY A 221 5.42 21.05 -14.76
C GLY A 221 6.54 20.08 -15.16
N GLN A 222 6.32 19.37 -16.27
CA GLN A 222 7.14 18.23 -16.69
C GLN A 222 8.51 18.60 -17.30
N TRP A 223 8.74 19.85 -17.69
CA TRP A 223 9.97 20.24 -18.41
C TRP A 223 11.28 19.93 -17.66
N LEU A 224 11.26 19.95 -16.32
CA LEU A 224 12.41 19.59 -15.50
C LEU A 224 12.79 18.10 -15.60
N GLU A 225 11.80 17.22 -15.72
CA GLU A 225 12.04 15.81 -16.02
C GLU A 225 12.76 15.70 -17.37
N SER A 226 12.26 16.40 -18.38
CA SER A 226 12.83 16.34 -19.71
C SER A 226 14.23 16.93 -19.78
N LEU A 227 14.52 17.97 -19.01
CA LEU A 227 15.86 18.52 -18.79
C LEU A 227 16.77 17.51 -18.07
N ALA A 228 16.30 16.89 -16.98
CA ALA A 228 17.08 15.89 -16.25
C ALA A 228 17.44 14.71 -17.16
N CYS A 229 16.51 14.25 -18.00
CA CYS A 229 16.76 13.22 -19.01
C CYS A 229 17.74 13.69 -20.09
N ASP A 230 17.70 14.95 -20.53
CA ASP A 230 18.65 15.46 -21.53
C ASP A 230 20.08 15.50 -20.95
N LEU A 231 20.23 16.03 -19.73
CA LEU A 231 21.50 16.04 -19.00
C LEU A 231 22.00 14.63 -18.68
N GLY A 232 21.08 13.71 -18.40
CA GLY A 232 21.34 12.28 -18.15
C GLY A 232 21.54 11.44 -19.41
N HIS A 233 21.65 12.07 -20.59
CA HIS A 233 21.84 11.40 -21.87
C HIS A 233 20.77 10.32 -22.16
N GLY A 234 19.50 10.68 -21.95
CA GLY A 234 18.33 9.83 -22.17
C GLY A 234 17.85 9.05 -20.94
N LEU A 235 18.60 9.11 -19.82
CA LEU A 235 18.25 8.45 -18.58
C LEU A 235 17.87 9.46 -17.48
N PHE A 236 16.83 9.14 -16.75
CA PHE A 236 16.43 9.85 -15.55
C PHE A 236 17.05 9.21 -14.31
N ASP A 237 17.71 10.01 -13.48
CA ASP A 237 18.32 9.55 -12.24
C ASP A 237 17.31 9.53 -11.09
N GLY A 238 16.97 8.33 -10.61
CA GLY A 238 16.06 8.13 -9.48
C GLY A 238 16.50 8.81 -8.18
N ALA A 239 17.78 9.19 -8.04
CA ALA A 239 18.25 9.98 -6.90
C ALA A 239 17.52 11.33 -6.76
N HIS A 240 17.01 11.90 -7.86
CA HIS A 240 16.17 13.10 -7.81
C HIS A 240 14.82 12.84 -7.13
N LEU A 241 14.21 11.67 -7.34
CA LEU A 241 12.97 11.27 -6.64
C LEU A 241 13.24 11.04 -5.15
N VAL A 242 14.36 10.37 -4.82
CA VAL A 242 14.75 10.16 -3.42
C VAL A 242 14.99 11.49 -2.71
N ALA A 243 15.66 12.44 -3.37
CA ALA A 243 15.86 13.79 -2.84
C ALA A 243 14.53 14.52 -2.60
N ASN A 244 13.54 14.32 -3.48
CA ASN A 244 12.21 14.88 -3.28
C ASN A 244 11.54 14.30 -2.02
N PHE A 245 11.63 12.99 -1.77
CA PHE A 245 11.14 12.38 -0.53
C PHE A 245 11.85 12.93 0.72
N GLU A 246 13.17 13.11 0.65
CA GLU A 246 13.95 13.68 1.75
C GLU A 246 13.55 15.14 2.08
N ASN A 247 13.11 15.92 1.09
CA ASN A 247 12.70 17.31 1.27
C ASN A 247 11.32 17.50 1.92
N LEU A 248 10.50 16.45 1.99
CA LEU A 248 9.16 16.54 2.59
C LEU A 248 9.22 16.73 4.10
N ASP A 249 10.18 16.07 4.75
CA ASP A 249 10.37 16.15 6.18
C ASP A 249 11.82 16.56 6.50
N PRO A 250 12.14 17.87 6.40
CA PRO A 250 13.47 18.38 6.72
C PRO A 250 13.88 18.08 8.16
N ALA A 251 12.94 18.09 9.11
CA ALA A 251 13.22 17.75 10.51
C ALA A 251 13.73 16.32 10.65
N ASN A 252 13.09 15.37 9.96
CA ASN A 252 13.55 13.98 9.92
C ASN A 252 14.87 13.80 9.17
N THR A 253 14.94 14.34 7.95
CA THR A 253 16.08 14.16 7.03
C THR A 253 17.36 14.80 7.56
N LEU A 254 17.29 16.04 8.06
CA LEU A 254 18.46 16.81 8.45
C LEU A 254 18.90 16.54 9.89
N TRP A 255 17.96 16.16 10.78
CA TRP A 255 18.26 16.07 12.22
C TRP A 255 17.76 14.78 12.89
N LYS A 256 16.44 14.56 13.01
CA LYS A 256 15.84 13.52 13.88
C LYS A 256 16.42 12.12 13.65
N LYS A 257 16.58 11.71 12.38
CA LYS A 257 17.16 10.42 12.00
C LYS A 257 18.59 10.26 12.50
N TYR A 258 19.42 11.28 12.27
CA TYR A 258 20.83 11.29 12.68
C TYR A 258 20.98 11.46 14.19
N TYR A 259 20.14 12.26 14.84
CA TYR A 259 20.12 12.38 16.29
C TYR A 259 19.66 11.09 16.97
N ASN A 260 18.68 10.37 16.42
CA ASN A 260 18.30 9.05 16.94
C ASN A 260 19.46 8.05 16.81
N LEU A 261 20.22 8.08 15.71
CA LEU A 261 21.45 7.29 15.58
C LEU A 261 22.50 7.71 16.62
N TYR A 262 22.74 9.00 16.77
CA TYR A 262 23.72 9.56 17.69
C TYR A 262 23.40 9.24 19.16
N SER A 263 22.17 9.54 19.60
CA SER A 263 21.71 9.31 20.98
C SER A 263 21.62 7.84 21.36
N LYS A 264 21.42 6.93 20.39
CA LYS A 264 21.34 5.48 20.60
C LYS A 264 22.46 4.74 19.88
N ILE A 265 23.66 5.32 19.86
CA ILE A 265 24.76 4.83 19.03
C ILE A 265 25.17 3.38 19.33
N ASP A 266 24.89 2.92 20.55
CA ASP A 266 25.23 1.58 20.99
C ASP A 266 24.24 0.50 20.48
N THR A 267 23.01 0.89 20.09
CA THR A 267 21.93 -0.05 19.71
C THR A 267 21.34 0.17 18.31
N GLU A 268 21.35 1.42 17.83
CA GLU A 268 20.72 1.84 16.58
C GLU A 268 21.50 1.50 15.28
N PRO A 269 22.85 1.40 15.24
CA PRO A 269 23.58 1.22 13.99
C PRO A 269 23.13 0.05 13.10
N PRO A 270 22.81 -1.16 13.61
CA PRO A 270 22.36 -2.25 12.75
C PRO A 270 21.08 -1.91 11.98
N ARG A 271 20.09 -1.30 12.66
CA ARG A 271 18.83 -0.88 12.05
C ARG A 271 19.04 0.24 11.04
N PHE A 272 19.84 1.25 11.40
CA PHE A 272 20.18 2.37 10.53
C PHE A 272 20.87 1.91 9.24
N LEU A 273 21.91 1.08 9.35
CA LEU A 273 22.69 0.59 8.20
C LEU A 273 21.86 -0.32 7.29
N ALA A 274 20.98 -1.15 7.85
CA ALA A 274 20.07 -2.00 7.07
C ALA A 274 19.12 -1.14 6.22
N PHE A 275 18.49 -0.12 6.84
CA PHE A 275 17.63 0.82 6.13
C PHE A 275 18.40 1.61 5.06
N GLU A 276 19.58 2.13 5.40
CA GLU A 276 20.41 2.90 4.46
C GLU A 276 20.91 2.10 3.26
N THR A 277 21.03 0.78 3.39
CA THR A 277 21.39 -0.09 2.27
C THR A 277 20.31 -0.06 1.19
N TRP A 278 19.02 -0.05 1.59
CA TRP A 278 17.90 0.13 0.67
C TRP A 278 17.73 1.59 0.24
N TRP A 279 17.72 2.54 1.19
CA TRP A 279 17.52 3.98 0.92
C TRP A 279 18.59 4.57 0.00
N GLY A 280 19.82 4.05 0.03
CA GLY A 280 20.91 4.44 -0.86
C GLY A 280 20.90 3.76 -2.23
N GLY A 281 19.95 2.87 -2.52
CA GLY A 281 19.87 2.17 -3.79
C GLY A 281 19.18 3.02 -4.86
N PHE A 282 19.93 3.80 -5.62
CA PHE A 282 19.36 4.69 -6.65
C PHE A 282 19.26 4.00 -8.02
N PHE A 283 18.05 3.93 -8.56
CA PHE A 283 17.73 3.22 -9.81
C PHE A 283 17.32 4.20 -10.90
N MET A 284 17.68 3.88 -12.14
CA MET A 284 17.45 4.76 -13.29
C MET A 284 16.11 4.45 -13.96
N MET A 285 15.59 5.40 -14.75
CA MET A 285 14.50 5.18 -15.71
C MET A 285 14.90 5.70 -17.09
N ASN A 286 14.35 5.11 -18.15
CA ASN A 286 14.44 5.73 -19.47
C ASN A 286 13.49 6.92 -19.55
N ARG A 287 13.81 7.87 -20.44
CA ARG A 287 12.95 9.02 -20.76
C ARG A 287 11.49 8.61 -20.97
N GLU A 288 11.23 7.64 -21.83
CA GLU A 288 9.86 7.24 -22.18
C GLU A 288 9.07 6.73 -20.97
N GLU A 289 9.75 6.15 -19.98
CA GLU A 289 9.11 5.67 -18.75
C GLU A 289 8.73 6.83 -17.84
N ILE A 290 9.69 7.72 -17.55
CA ILE A 290 9.45 8.83 -16.61
C ILE A 290 8.57 9.92 -17.22
N ASP A 291 8.67 10.20 -18.52
CA ASP A 291 7.82 11.15 -19.24
C ASP A 291 6.37 10.66 -19.18
N ALA A 292 6.11 9.36 -19.41
CA ALA A 292 4.78 8.79 -19.26
C ALA A 292 4.28 8.83 -17.79
N ILE A 293 5.12 8.52 -16.81
CA ILE A 293 4.74 8.60 -15.39
C ILE A 293 4.34 10.02 -15.01
N VAL A 294 5.16 11.02 -15.35
CA VAL A 294 4.91 12.42 -14.95
C VAL A 294 3.74 13.01 -15.73
N SER A 295 3.73 12.86 -17.06
CA SER A 295 2.75 13.51 -17.93
C SER A 295 1.37 12.87 -17.87
N GLU A 296 1.29 11.54 -17.76
CA GLU A 296 -0.01 10.83 -17.78
C GLU A 296 -0.59 10.69 -16.37
N LEU A 297 0.25 10.52 -15.34
CA LEU A 297 -0.21 10.22 -13.99
C LEU A 297 -0.20 11.47 -13.11
N PHE A 298 0.99 11.93 -12.69
CA PHE A 298 1.10 12.93 -11.63
C PHE A 298 0.64 14.33 -12.05
N ILE A 299 0.98 14.75 -13.27
CA ILE A 299 0.51 16.02 -13.82
C ILE A 299 -0.84 15.86 -14.51
N GLY A 300 -1.01 14.83 -15.36
CA GLY A 300 -2.20 14.69 -16.20
C GLY A 300 -3.41 14.02 -15.55
N ASN A 301 -3.24 13.28 -14.45
CA ASN A 301 -4.30 12.56 -13.72
C ASN A 301 -5.20 11.66 -14.61
N LYS A 302 -4.60 10.96 -15.59
CA LYS A 302 -5.32 10.31 -16.69
C LYS A 302 -5.80 8.89 -16.41
N LEU A 303 -5.25 8.21 -15.40
CA LEU A 303 -5.54 6.79 -15.15
C LEU A 303 -7.00 6.58 -14.73
N ALA A 304 -7.46 7.27 -13.68
CA ALA A 304 -8.84 7.15 -13.21
C ALA A 304 -9.84 7.67 -14.25
N ALA A 305 -9.47 8.71 -15.02
CA ALA A 305 -10.27 9.26 -16.11
C ALA A 305 -10.36 8.33 -17.35
N GLY A 306 -9.59 7.25 -17.40
CA GLY A 306 -9.57 6.31 -18.52
C GLY A 306 -9.01 6.89 -19.81
N GLN A 307 -8.01 7.76 -19.70
CA GLN A 307 -7.42 8.51 -20.83
C GLN A 307 -6.04 7.99 -21.26
N ILE A 308 -5.48 7.01 -20.54
CA ILE A 308 -4.19 6.39 -20.90
C ILE A 308 -4.43 5.36 -22.00
N ALA A 309 -3.68 5.43 -23.10
CA ALA A 309 -3.77 4.46 -24.18
C ALA A 309 -3.39 3.04 -23.71
N ALA A 310 -4.20 2.04 -24.06
CA ALA A 310 -3.89 0.63 -23.80
C ALA A 310 -3.00 0.05 -24.92
N THR A 311 -2.31 -1.06 -24.64
CA THR A 311 -1.44 -1.73 -25.64
C THR A 311 -2.23 -2.24 -26.84
N ASP A 312 -3.40 -2.85 -26.60
CA ASP A 312 -4.21 -3.57 -27.61
C ASP A 312 -5.68 -3.09 -27.65
N GLY A 313 -5.95 -1.85 -27.23
CA GLY A 313 -7.31 -1.30 -27.14
C GLY A 313 -7.31 0.23 -27.05
N PRO A 314 -8.48 0.88 -26.95
CA PRO A 314 -8.57 2.34 -27.00
C PRO A 314 -7.89 2.99 -25.78
N THR A 315 -8.31 2.66 -24.56
CA THR A 315 -7.70 3.18 -23.31
C THR A 315 -7.79 2.19 -22.15
N VAL A 316 -6.96 2.39 -21.12
CA VAL A 316 -7.05 1.69 -19.84
C VAL A 316 -8.32 2.12 -19.12
N ASN A 317 -9.22 1.19 -18.80
CA ASN A 317 -10.45 1.47 -18.07
C ASN A 317 -10.52 0.61 -16.80
N LEU A 318 -10.42 1.23 -15.63
CA LEU A 318 -10.44 0.54 -14.34
C LEU A 318 -11.76 -0.21 -14.06
N LYS A 319 -12.87 0.11 -14.73
CA LYS A 319 -14.11 -0.70 -14.69
C LYS A 319 -13.93 -2.11 -15.24
N ASN A 320 -12.88 -2.36 -16.03
CA ASN A 320 -12.61 -3.68 -16.59
C ASN A 320 -12.03 -4.66 -15.58
N VAL A 321 -11.50 -4.19 -14.45
CA VAL A 321 -11.00 -5.08 -13.38
C VAL A 321 -12.14 -5.98 -12.90
N ARG A 322 -11.87 -7.29 -12.80
CA ARG A 322 -12.86 -8.31 -12.36
C ARG A 322 -12.57 -8.92 -11.00
N SER A 323 -11.37 -8.69 -10.49
CA SER A 323 -10.97 -9.18 -9.18
C SER A 323 -11.24 -8.14 -8.10
N PRO A 324 -11.46 -8.58 -6.84
CA PRO A 324 -11.56 -7.66 -5.73
C PRO A 324 -10.34 -6.74 -5.64
N ILE A 325 -10.58 -5.47 -5.42
CA ILE A 325 -9.53 -4.47 -5.19
C ILE A 325 -9.53 -4.15 -3.70
N VAL A 326 -8.37 -4.25 -3.06
CA VAL A 326 -8.17 -3.88 -1.67
C VAL A 326 -7.21 -2.70 -1.61
N VAL A 327 -7.60 -1.60 -0.98
CA VAL A 327 -6.78 -0.41 -0.83
C VAL A 327 -6.37 -0.24 0.62
N PHE A 328 -5.08 -0.22 0.92
CA PHE A 328 -4.59 0.12 2.26
C PHE A 328 -4.05 1.56 2.25
N ALA A 329 -4.79 2.45 2.92
CA ALA A 329 -4.46 3.85 3.11
C ALA A 329 -4.23 4.18 4.60
N SER A 330 -3.59 5.32 4.88
CA SER A 330 -3.37 5.77 6.25
C SER A 330 -3.45 7.29 6.35
N ARG A 331 -4.02 7.84 7.44
CA ARG A 331 -4.04 9.30 7.67
C ARG A 331 -2.66 9.84 8.03
N GLY A 332 -1.78 8.99 8.55
CA GLY A 332 -0.37 9.31 8.77
C GLY A 332 0.47 9.34 7.49
N ASP A 333 -0.08 8.95 6.34
CA ASP A 333 0.63 8.96 5.06
C ASP A 333 0.61 10.35 4.42
N ASN A 334 1.76 11.01 4.40
CA ASN A 334 1.98 12.32 3.80
C ASN A 334 2.46 12.27 2.33
N ILE A 335 2.58 11.06 1.77
CA ILE A 335 2.94 10.81 0.36
C ILE A 335 1.69 10.49 -0.43
N THR A 336 0.94 9.48 0.03
CA THR A 336 -0.31 9.00 -0.56
C THR A 336 -1.40 9.04 0.52
N PRO A 337 -1.90 10.24 0.86
CA PRO A 337 -2.98 10.38 1.84
C PRO A 337 -4.25 9.66 1.35
N PRO A 338 -5.26 9.45 2.22
CA PRO A 338 -6.47 8.71 1.87
C PRO A 338 -7.17 9.21 0.60
N GLN A 339 -7.18 10.53 0.37
CA GLN A 339 -7.75 11.14 -0.83
C GLN A 339 -7.05 10.66 -2.11
N GLN A 340 -5.71 10.60 -2.13
CA GLN A 340 -4.97 10.10 -3.30
C GLN A 340 -5.14 8.59 -3.52
N ALA A 341 -5.33 7.84 -2.44
CA ALA A 341 -5.53 6.40 -2.48
C ALA A 341 -6.97 6.00 -2.87
N LEU A 342 -7.98 6.83 -2.59
CA LEU A 342 -9.40 6.44 -2.65
C LEU A 342 -10.28 7.27 -3.60
N ASN A 343 -9.95 8.54 -3.90
CA ASN A 343 -10.83 9.39 -4.73
C ASN A 343 -11.04 8.83 -6.16
N TRP A 344 -10.16 7.94 -6.62
CA TRP A 344 -10.28 7.32 -7.94
C TRP A 344 -11.53 6.44 -8.04
N ILE A 345 -12.02 5.94 -6.90
CA ILE A 345 -13.25 5.15 -6.83
C ILE A 345 -14.43 6.02 -7.25
N GLU A 346 -14.49 7.27 -6.80
CA GLU A 346 -15.48 8.25 -7.25
C GLU A 346 -15.26 8.61 -8.73
N ASP A 347 -14.01 8.88 -9.14
CA ASP A 347 -13.70 9.29 -10.51
C ASP A 347 -14.08 8.21 -11.55
N VAL A 348 -13.96 6.93 -11.17
CA VAL A 348 -14.29 5.78 -12.01
C VAL A 348 -15.77 5.45 -11.94
N TYR A 349 -16.37 5.33 -10.76
CA TYR A 349 -17.71 4.78 -10.59
C TYR A 349 -18.80 5.84 -10.35
N GLY A 350 -18.48 6.98 -9.76
CA GLY A 350 -19.43 8.03 -9.39
C GLY A 350 -20.24 7.71 -8.13
N ASP A 351 -20.78 6.50 -8.00
CA ASP A 351 -21.53 6.03 -6.82
C ASP A 351 -21.36 4.52 -6.56
N GLU A 352 -21.84 4.06 -5.38
CA GLU A 352 -21.81 2.65 -5.01
C GLU A 352 -22.69 1.75 -5.90
N GLN A 353 -23.74 2.30 -6.54
CA GLN A 353 -24.61 1.53 -7.42
C GLN A 353 -23.87 1.17 -8.72
N ALA A 354 -23.01 2.04 -9.23
CA ALA A 354 -22.16 1.75 -10.37
C ALA A 354 -21.11 0.67 -10.07
N ILE A 355 -20.55 0.64 -8.85
CA ILE A 355 -19.66 -0.45 -8.38
C ILE A 355 -20.43 -1.78 -8.41
N ILE A 356 -21.63 -1.79 -7.83
CA ILE A 356 -22.53 -2.94 -7.79
C ILE A 356 -22.94 -3.39 -9.20
N ALA A 357 -23.30 -2.45 -10.07
CA ALA A 357 -23.68 -2.68 -11.46
C ALA A 357 -22.50 -3.28 -12.26
N ASN A 358 -21.26 -2.87 -11.97
CA ASN A 358 -20.06 -3.46 -12.55
C ASN A 358 -19.65 -4.80 -11.92
N ASP A 359 -20.41 -5.30 -10.93
CA ASP A 359 -20.10 -6.51 -10.15
C ASP A 359 -18.73 -6.45 -9.45
N GLN A 360 -18.25 -5.25 -9.12
CA GLN A 360 -16.94 -5.06 -8.52
C GLN A 360 -17.01 -5.12 -6.99
N VAL A 361 -15.99 -5.69 -6.36
CA VAL A 361 -15.76 -5.63 -4.91
C VAL A 361 -14.59 -4.70 -4.66
N ILE A 362 -14.82 -3.63 -3.90
CA ILE A 362 -13.75 -2.71 -3.46
C ILE A 362 -13.77 -2.69 -1.94
N VAL A 363 -12.64 -3.02 -1.34
CA VAL A 363 -12.41 -2.95 0.10
C VAL A 363 -11.33 -1.90 0.36
N TYR A 364 -11.52 -1.03 1.34
CA TYR A 364 -10.43 -0.19 1.83
C TYR A 364 -10.17 -0.43 3.32
N LEU A 365 -8.92 -0.28 3.72
CA LEU A 365 -8.47 -0.25 5.10
C LEU A 365 -7.87 1.14 5.34
N LEU A 366 -8.36 1.83 6.37
CA LEU A 366 -7.84 3.13 6.78
C LEU A 366 -7.17 3.01 8.15
N HIS A 367 -5.86 3.23 8.18
CA HIS A 367 -5.12 3.31 9.44
C HIS A 367 -5.00 4.77 9.90
N GLU A 368 -5.00 5.01 11.21
CA GLU A 368 -4.88 6.37 11.76
C GLU A 368 -3.47 6.95 11.56
N ASP A 369 -2.44 6.34 12.15
CA ASP A 369 -1.15 7.06 12.33
C ASP A 369 0.05 6.54 11.53
N VAL A 370 -0.11 5.50 10.70
CA VAL A 370 1.03 4.89 10.01
C VAL A 370 1.52 5.79 8.88
N GLY A 371 2.81 6.14 8.89
CA GLY A 371 3.44 6.83 7.77
C GLY A 371 3.57 5.96 6.52
N HIS A 372 3.80 6.57 5.35
CA HIS A 372 3.86 5.90 4.04
C HIS A 372 4.65 4.59 4.03
N LEU A 373 5.91 4.64 4.45
CA LEU A 373 6.76 3.45 4.51
C LEU A 373 6.21 2.41 5.50
N GLY A 374 5.59 2.84 6.60
CA GLY A 374 5.00 1.90 7.56
C GLY A 374 3.84 1.09 7.00
N ILE A 375 3.24 1.47 5.85
CA ILE A 375 2.16 0.69 5.21
C ILE A 375 2.70 -0.63 4.65
N PHE A 376 3.92 -0.64 4.09
CA PHE A 376 4.49 -1.82 3.39
C PHE A 376 5.87 -2.26 3.91
N VAL A 377 6.57 -1.42 4.67
CA VAL A 377 7.82 -1.76 5.38
C VAL A 377 7.47 -2.16 6.80
N SER A 378 7.78 -3.40 7.19
CA SER A 378 7.31 -3.95 8.46
C SER A 378 7.74 -3.15 9.68
N GLY A 379 6.76 -2.54 10.35
CA GLY A 379 6.75 -2.33 11.79
C GLY A 379 5.73 -3.26 12.44
N ARG A 380 5.64 -3.26 13.78
CA ARG A 380 4.62 -4.03 14.53
C ARG A 380 3.20 -3.80 13.99
N VAL A 381 2.91 -2.57 13.55
CA VAL A 381 1.61 -2.17 13.00
C VAL A 381 1.37 -2.77 11.61
N ALA A 382 2.27 -2.58 10.65
CA ALA A 382 2.13 -3.17 9.31
C ALA A 382 2.01 -4.71 9.36
N ALA A 383 2.75 -5.36 10.27
CA ALA A 383 2.70 -6.81 10.44
C ALA A 383 1.31 -7.29 10.87
N LYS A 384 0.64 -6.56 11.77
CA LYS A 384 -0.75 -6.81 12.16
C LYS A 384 -1.66 -6.74 10.94
N GLU A 385 -1.65 -5.61 10.22
CA GLU A 385 -2.66 -5.39 9.17
C GLU A 385 -2.48 -6.33 7.99
N HIS A 386 -1.23 -6.60 7.57
CA HIS A 386 -0.96 -7.61 6.55
C HIS A 386 -1.35 -9.02 7.00
N THR A 387 -1.19 -9.36 8.28
CA THR A 387 -1.60 -10.68 8.80
C THR A 387 -3.10 -10.85 8.71
N GLU A 388 -3.87 -9.85 9.14
CA GLU A 388 -5.33 -9.90 9.07
C GLU A 388 -5.84 -9.87 7.63
N LEU A 389 -5.20 -9.10 6.75
CA LEU A 389 -5.52 -9.04 5.32
C LEU A 389 -5.30 -10.38 4.61
N VAL A 390 -4.12 -11.00 4.82
CA VAL A 390 -3.82 -12.35 4.30
C VAL A 390 -4.80 -13.38 4.86
N GLY A 391 -5.12 -13.28 6.16
CA GLY A 391 -6.07 -14.19 6.82
C GLY A 391 -7.54 -14.01 6.41
N THR A 392 -7.88 -12.94 5.70
CA THR A 392 -9.27 -12.62 5.29
C THR A 392 -9.48 -12.60 3.79
N LEU A 393 -8.45 -12.88 2.99
CA LEU A 393 -8.52 -12.77 1.53
C LEU A 393 -9.63 -13.66 0.91
N ASP A 394 -9.83 -14.87 1.44
CA ASP A 394 -10.89 -15.76 0.99
C ASP A 394 -12.31 -15.21 1.23
N MET A 395 -12.45 -14.41 2.29
CA MET A 395 -13.69 -13.72 2.64
C MET A 395 -13.91 -12.51 1.74
N ILE A 396 -12.87 -11.72 1.47
CA ILE A 396 -12.91 -10.61 0.49
C ILE A 396 -13.37 -11.14 -0.88
N ASP A 397 -12.84 -12.28 -1.31
CA ASP A 397 -13.28 -12.95 -2.53
C ASP A 397 -14.73 -13.38 -2.52
N ALA A 398 -15.32 -13.63 -1.36
CA ALA A 398 -16.70 -14.05 -1.22
C ALA A 398 -17.69 -12.89 -1.06
N LEU A 399 -17.20 -11.67 -0.78
CA LEU A 399 -18.06 -10.49 -0.64
C LEU A 399 -18.93 -10.29 -1.90
N PRO A 400 -20.21 -9.93 -1.74
CA PRO A 400 -21.01 -9.40 -2.82
C PRO A 400 -20.38 -8.11 -3.36
N ALA A 401 -20.61 -7.78 -4.63
CA ALA A 401 -20.12 -6.53 -5.22
C ALA A 401 -20.51 -5.31 -4.36
N GLY A 402 -19.67 -4.30 -4.22
CA GLY A 402 -19.93 -3.15 -3.37
C GLY A 402 -18.66 -2.50 -2.87
N LEU A 403 -18.84 -1.43 -2.11
CA LEU A 403 -17.78 -0.71 -1.41
C LEU A 403 -17.81 -1.07 0.08
N TYR A 404 -16.66 -1.46 0.62
CA TYR A 404 -16.53 -1.88 2.01
C TYR A 404 -15.31 -1.26 2.68
N GLU A 405 -15.42 -1.01 3.98
CA GLU A 405 -14.30 -0.72 4.85
C GLU A 405 -13.96 -1.96 5.68
N MET A 406 -12.70 -2.36 5.68
CA MET A 406 -12.18 -3.40 6.57
C MET A 406 -11.84 -2.76 7.91
N ILE A 407 -12.54 -3.17 8.97
CA ILE A 407 -12.30 -2.72 10.33
C ILE A 407 -11.53 -3.80 11.10
N ILE A 408 -10.41 -3.41 11.70
CA ILE A 408 -9.54 -4.29 12.49
C ILE A 408 -9.42 -3.75 13.92
N GLU A 409 -10.15 -4.35 14.84
CA GLU A 409 -10.22 -3.93 16.23
C GLU A 409 -9.63 -4.99 17.16
N ARG A 410 -9.05 -4.56 18.28
CA ARG A 410 -8.57 -5.49 19.29
C ARG A 410 -9.75 -6.15 19.98
N LYS A 411 -9.65 -7.44 20.25
CA LYS A 411 -10.67 -8.19 20.99
C LYS A 411 -10.79 -7.70 22.42
N ASP A 412 -12.02 -7.63 22.89
CA ASP A 412 -12.34 -7.51 24.31
C ASP A 412 -12.42 -8.90 24.98
N ALA A 413 -12.19 -8.94 26.30
CA ALA A 413 -12.16 -10.19 27.07
C ALA A 413 -13.53 -10.91 27.12
N ASN A 414 -14.63 -10.18 26.87
CA ASN A 414 -15.99 -10.71 26.89
C ASN A 414 -16.63 -10.75 25.50
N GLU A 415 -15.82 -10.70 24.44
CA GLU A 415 -16.32 -10.70 23.07
C GLU A 415 -17.05 -12.02 22.74
N LYS A 416 -18.29 -11.92 22.24
CA LYS A 416 -19.12 -13.09 21.90
C LYS A 416 -18.41 -13.96 20.86
N LEU A 417 -18.25 -15.26 21.14
CA LEU A 417 -17.51 -16.18 20.25
C LEU A 417 -16.09 -15.70 19.89
N GLY A 418 -15.44 -14.93 20.78
CA GLY A 418 -14.07 -14.45 20.60
C GLY A 418 -13.03 -15.58 20.40
N ASP A 419 -13.35 -16.78 20.90
CA ASP A 419 -12.53 -18.00 20.75
C ASP A 419 -12.48 -18.51 19.30
N LEU A 420 -13.49 -18.21 18.47
CA LEU A 420 -13.46 -18.55 17.04
C LEU A 420 -12.40 -17.75 16.30
N GLU A 421 -11.98 -16.60 16.85
CA GLU A 421 -10.95 -15.80 16.27
C GLU A 421 -9.55 -16.26 16.69
N SER A 422 -8.70 -16.57 15.71
CA SER A 422 -7.30 -16.90 15.97
C SER A 422 -6.53 -15.59 16.08
N GLY A 423 -5.98 -15.27 17.25
CA GLY A 423 -5.20 -14.05 17.49
C GLY A 423 -5.90 -13.00 18.36
N GLU A 424 -5.37 -11.78 18.36
CA GLU A 424 -5.79 -10.70 19.25
C GLU A 424 -6.84 -9.74 18.65
N TYR A 425 -7.21 -9.93 17.38
CA TYR A 425 -8.02 -8.97 16.62
C TYR A 425 -9.30 -9.58 16.06
N LEU A 426 -10.33 -8.75 15.98
CA LEU A 426 -11.58 -8.97 15.25
C LEU A 426 -11.47 -8.26 13.91
N VAL A 427 -11.97 -8.92 12.86
CA VAL A 427 -12.03 -8.36 11.52
C VAL A 427 -13.45 -8.43 11.02
N ARG A 428 -13.97 -7.27 10.58
CA ARG A 428 -15.26 -7.16 9.90
C ARG A 428 -15.15 -6.26 8.69
N PHE A 429 -16.05 -6.44 7.74
CA PHE A 429 -16.20 -5.57 6.58
C PHE A 429 -17.53 -4.83 6.69
N GLU A 430 -17.48 -3.51 6.78
CA GLU A 430 -18.65 -2.65 6.83
C GLU A 430 -18.93 -2.07 5.45
N ALA A 431 -20.17 -2.19 4.97
CA ALA A 431 -20.61 -1.59 3.72
C ALA A 431 -20.57 -0.06 3.86
N ARG A 432 -20.02 0.58 2.83
CA ARG A 432 -19.86 2.04 2.75
C ARG A 432 -20.52 2.58 1.50
N ARG A 433 -20.83 3.86 1.52
CA ARG A 433 -21.38 4.64 0.42
C ARG A 433 -20.32 5.56 -0.13
N MET A 434 -20.56 6.12 -1.33
CA MET A 434 -19.61 7.08 -1.89
C MET A 434 -19.43 8.32 -0.99
N ASP A 435 -20.46 8.70 -0.23
CA ASP A 435 -20.40 9.81 0.71
C ASP A 435 -19.38 9.58 1.84
N ASP A 436 -19.10 8.33 2.23
CA ASP A 436 -18.06 8.03 3.22
C ASP A 436 -16.67 8.36 2.67
N ILE A 437 -16.41 8.08 1.38
CA ILE A 437 -15.16 8.48 0.71
C ILE A 437 -15.08 10.01 0.58
N ARG A 438 -16.17 10.67 0.16
CA ARG A 438 -16.24 12.13 0.05
C ARG A 438 -15.98 12.83 1.39
N SER A 439 -16.38 12.21 2.50
CA SER A 439 -16.17 12.76 3.84
C SER A 439 -14.70 12.80 4.28
N LEU A 440 -13.81 12.11 3.55
CA LEU A 440 -12.37 12.16 3.78
C LEU A 440 -11.73 13.44 3.22
N ASP A 441 -12.45 14.20 2.40
CA ASP A 441 -11.96 15.42 1.75
C ASP A 441 -12.68 16.68 2.27
N ASP A 442 -12.01 17.83 2.27
CA ASP A 442 -12.64 19.11 2.62
C ASP A 442 -13.39 19.70 1.42
N THR A 443 -12.75 19.69 0.26
CA THR A 443 -13.35 20.04 -1.02
C THR A 443 -12.53 19.44 -2.15
N ARG A 444 -13.19 19.08 -3.26
CA ARG A 444 -12.48 18.70 -4.48
C ARG A 444 -12.29 19.87 -5.44
N LYS A 445 -12.79 21.08 -5.15
CA LYS A 445 -12.72 22.22 -6.09
C LYS A 445 -11.29 22.71 -6.33
N ASP A 446 -10.41 22.51 -5.35
CA ASP A 446 -8.98 22.78 -5.45
C ASP A 446 -8.32 21.98 -6.59
N GLU A 447 -8.75 20.74 -6.86
CA GLU A 447 -8.18 19.92 -7.94
C GLU A 447 -8.40 20.55 -9.34
N ASP A 448 -9.33 21.49 -9.50
CA ASP A 448 -9.54 22.20 -10.78
C ASP A 448 -8.32 23.04 -11.17
N THR A 449 -7.61 23.61 -10.19
CA THR A 449 -6.36 24.36 -10.45
C THR A 449 -5.26 23.47 -11.05
N PHE A 450 -5.29 22.16 -10.78
CA PHE A 450 -4.33 21.22 -11.35
C PHE A 450 -4.60 20.92 -12.83
N GLN A 451 -5.83 21.13 -13.32
CA GLN A 451 -6.08 21.11 -14.77
C GLN A 451 -5.36 22.27 -15.48
N THR A 452 -5.34 23.45 -14.84
CA THR A 452 -4.54 24.59 -15.33
C THR A 452 -3.05 24.26 -15.28
N VAL A 453 -2.57 23.55 -14.24
CA VAL A 453 -1.19 23.06 -14.16
C VAL A 453 -0.87 22.12 -15.33
N ASP A 454 -1.72 21.16 -15.67
CA ASP A 454 -1.51 20.29 -16.83
C ASP A 454 -1.35 21.10 -18.12
N ALA A 455 -2.25 22.05 -18.37
CA ALA A 455 -2.19 22.89 -19.56
C ALA A 455 -0.89 23.71 -19.65
N VAL A 456 -0.50 24.37 -18.55
CA VAL A 456 0.74 25.15 -18.48
C VAL A 456 1.97 24.25 -18.60
N SER A 457 1.97 23.10 -17.94
CA SER A 457 3.05 22.09 -18.00
C SER A 457 3.32 21.66 -19.43
N ARG A 458 2.27 21.33 -20.20
CA ARG A 458 2.40 20.94 -21.61
C ARG A 458 3.01 22.04 -22.47
N VAL A 459 2.62 23.29 -22.25
CA VAL A 459 3.20 24.44 -22.97
C VAL A 459 4.68 24.61 -22.60
N ASN A 460 5.02 24.64 -21.31
CA ASN A 460 6.39 24.83 -20.83
C ASN A 460 7.33 23.75 -21.35
N ASP A 461 6.90 22.49 -21.29
CA ASP A 461 7.68 21.37 -21.81
C ASP A 461 7.86 21.42 -23.33
N GLN A 462 6.82 21.81 -24.07
CA GLN A 462 6.96 21.99 -25.52
C GLN A 462 7.94 23.12 -25.87
N LEU A 463 7.92 24.23 -25.14
CA LEU A 463 8.89 25.32 -25.29
C LEU A 463 10.30 24.82 -24.99
N TYR A 464 10.51 24.10 -23.88
CA TYR A 464 11.80 23.51 -23.53
C TYR A 464 12.30 22.54 -24.63
N LYS A 465 11.47 21.56 -25.03
CA LYS A 465 11.79 20.54 -26.03
C LYS A 465 12.12 21.15 -27.39
N THR A 466 11.50 22.28 -27.74
CA THR A 466 11.71 22.95 -29.02
C THR A 466 12.93 23.86 -29.02
N PHE A 467 13.13 24.68 -27.99
CA PHE A 467 14.12 25.76 -28.01
C PHE A 467 15.40 25.46 -27.22
N VAL A 468 15.34 24.63 -26.19
CA VAL A 468 16.47 24.42 -25.25
C VAL A 468 17.03 23.00 -25.36
N SER A 469 16.18 21.99 -25.39
CA SER A 469 16.56 20.57 -25.43
C SER A 469 17.58 20.24 -26.53
N PRO A 470 17.50 20.76 -27.78
CA PRO A 470 18.50 20.45 -28.81
C PRO A 470 19.92 20.85 -28.41
N TRP A 471 20.07 22.00 -27.73
CA TRP A 471 21.38 22.48 -27.27
C TRP A 471 21.90 21.66 -26.09
N VAL A 472 21.03 21.35 -25.13
CA VAL A 472 21.39 20.51 -23.97
C VAL A 472 21.84 19.12 -24.44
N ARG A 473 21.07 18.48 -25.33
CA ARG A 473 21.41 17.18 -25.91
C ARG A 473 22.71 17.21 -26.70
N ALA A 474 22.99 18.29 -27.43
CA ALA A 474 24.25 18.44 -28.16
C ALA A 474 25.48 18.54 -27.23
N MET A 475 25.31 19.08 -26.02
CA MET A 475 26.38 19.18 -25.02
C MET A 475 26.47 17.94 -24.11
N ALA A 476 25.38 17.21 -23.92
CA ALA A 476 25.31 16.06 -23.02
C ALA A 476 25.94 14.81 -23.63
N THR A 477 27.06 14.39 -23.06
CA THR A 477 27.75 13.13 -23.39
C THR A 477 27.51 12.06 -22.33
N PRO A 478 27.68 10.75 -22.64
CA PRO A 478 27.61 9.69 -21.66
C PRO A 478 28.53 9.91 -20.44
N GLN A 479 29.71 10.50 -20.66
CA GLN A 479 30.68 10.83 -19.62
C GLN A 479 30.18 11.96 -18.72
N SER A 480 29.65 13.04 -19.30
CA SER A 480 29.07 14.14 -18.52
C SER A 480 27.87 13.68 -17.68
N ALA A 481 27.01 12.82 -18.24
CA ALA A 481 25.88 12.23 -17.53
C ALA A 481 26.34 11.31 -16.38
N ALA A 482 27.42 10.54 -16.58
CA ALA A 482 28.01 9.74 -15.51
C ALA A 482 28.56 10.61 -14.37
N ILE A 483 29.30 11.68 -14.72
CA ILE A 483 29.83 12.63 -13.73
C ILE A 483 28.69 13.27 -12.94
N LEU A 484 27.66 13.81 -13.61
CA LEU A 484 26.50 14.42 -12.94
C LEU A 484 25.83 13.46 -11.95
N ARG A 485 25.68 12.18 -12.31
CA ARG A 485 25.11 11.16 -11.41
C ARG A 485 25.97 10.88 -10.19
N GLU A 486 27.28 10.73 -10.36
CA GLU A 486 28.18 10.44 -9.23
C GLU A 486 28.30 11.64 -8.28
N PHE A 487 28.28 12.86 -8.82
CA PHE A 487 28.27 14.10 -8.04
C PHE A 487 26.89 14.50 -7.49
N HIS A 488 25.84 13.72 -7.78
CA HIS A 488 24.55 13.93 -7.13
C HIS A 488 24.74 13.88 -5.60
N PRO A 489 24.24 14.85 -4.82
CA PRO A 489 24.54 14.96 -3.38
C PRO A 489 24.31 13.67 -2.59
N LEU A 490 23.27 12.92 -2.94
CA LEU A 490 22.95 11.63 -2.31
C LEU A 490 23.98 10.52 -2.57
N ARG A 491 24.64 10.51 -3.73
CA ARG A 491 25.75 9.57 -4.00
C ARG A 491 27.04 10.09 -3.42
N PHE A 492 27.36 11.36 -3.70
CA PHE A 492 28.62 11.97 -3.29
C PHE A 492 28.85 11.88 -1.78
N GLN A 493 27.84 12.15 -0.95
CA GLN A 493 27.98 12.04 0.51
C GLN A 493 28.33 10.61 0.98
N ARG A 494 27.88 9.58 0.25
CA ARG A 494 28.13 8.16 0.59
C ARG A 494 29.52 7.74 0.12
N GLU A 495 29.97 8.23 -1.04
CA GLU A 495 31.33 7.98 -1.51
C GLU A 495 32.38 8.73 -0.67
N TRP A 496 32.10 9.99 -0.33
CA TRP A 496 33.00 10.83 0.47
C TRP A 496 33.18 10.32 1.91
N LEU A 497 32.10 9.85 2.53
CA LEU A 497 32.11 9.21 3.85
C LEU A 497 32.28 7.70 3.69
N SER A 498 33.42 7.26 3.16
CA SER A 498 33.76 5.85 3.00
C SER A 498 35.28 5.63 3.03
N ASP A 499 35.72 4.37 2.98
CA ASP A 499 37.14 4.00 2.93
C ASP A 499 37.81 4.33 1.59
N ARG A 500 37.03 4.77 0.57
CA ARG A 500 37.62 5.37 -0.63
C ARG A 500 38.26 6.72 -0.36
N ASN A 501 37.86 7.41 0.71
CA ASN A 501 38.51 8.63 1.18
C ASN A 501 39.55 8.27 2.25
N PRO A 502 40.87 8.37 1.96
CA PRO A 502 41.92 7.99 2.92
C PRO A 502 41.86 8.78 4.24
N LEU A 503 41.25 9.98 4.24
CA LEU A 503 41.04 10.77 5.45
C LEU A 503 40.11 10.09 6.45
N MET A 504 39.32 9.11 6.03
CA MET A 504 38.43 8.33 6.89
C MET A 504 39.11 7.14 7.57
N ALA A 505 40.32 6.75 7.14
CA ALA A 505 41.00 5.57 7.68
C ALA A 505 41.33 5.66 9.19
N PRO A 506 41.82 6.80 9.73
CA PRO A 506 42.07 6.93 11.17
C PRO A 506 40.80 6.76 12.01
N LEU A 507 39.63 7.13 11.48
CA LEU A 507 38.36 7.08 12.20
C LEU A 507 37.99 5.66 12.62
N ALA A 508 38.25 4.65 11.77
CA ALA A 508 37.96 3.25 12.07
C ALA A 508 38.74 2.78 13.32
N LEU A 509 40.04 3.09 13.37
CA LEU A 509 40.90 2.72 14.49
C LEU A 509 40.47 3.40 15.80
N VAL A 510 40.15 4.70 15.74
CA VAL A 510 39.66 5.45 16.90
C VAL A 510 38.29 4.92 17.34
N ALA A 511 37.41 4.57 16.40
CA ALA A 511 36.10 4.00 16.73
C ALA A 511 36.19 2.66 17.45
N ASP A 512 37.12 1.78 17.05
CA ASP A 512 37.32 0.50 17.74
C ASP A 512 37.84 0.71 19.16
N ALA A 513 38.83 1.59 19.35
CA ALA A 513 39.31 1.96 20.68
C ALA A 513 38.21 2.58 21.56
N VAL A 514 37.33 3.39 20.98
CA VAL A 514 36.16 3.98 21.68
C VAL A 514 35.14 2.91 22.06
N ARG A 515 34.89 1.90 21.22
CA ARG A 515 33.98 0.78 21.57
C ARG A 515 34.50 -0.02 22.75
N GLU A 516 35.80 -0.30 22.75
CA GLU A 516 36.45 -1.06 23.83
C GLU A 516 36.46 -0.28 25.16
N ASN A 517 36.53 1.06 25.10
CA ASN A 517 36.59 1.94 26.26
C ASN A 517 35.33 2.80 26.40
N ARG A 518 34.17 2.26 26.00
CA ARG A 518 32.89 2.97 26.02
C ARG A 518 32.47 3.31 27.46
N HIS A 519 32.27 4.59 27.74
CA HIS A 519 31.80 5.11 29.02
C HIS A 519 30.57 6.00 28.79
N PRO A 520 29.36 5.42 28.75
CA PRO A 520 28.12 6.17 28.60
C PRO A 520 27.88 7.05 29.83
N ALA A 521 27.36 8.26 29.61
CA ALA A 521 26.89 9.09 30.71
C ALA A 521 25.67 8.47 31.39
N GLY A 522 25.56 8.64 32.71
CA GLY A 522 24.43 8.15 33.49
C GLY A 522 23.08 8.69 32.98
N ALA A 523 22.02 7.90 33.13
CA ALA A 523 20.67 8.27 32.67
C ALA A 523 20.13 9.55 33.34
N ASP A 524 20.57 9.82 34.56
CA ASP A 524 20.18 11.00 35.34
C ASP A 524 21.12 12.21 35.12
N ASN A 525 22.04 12.13 34.15
CA ASN A 525 22.97 13.22 33.86
C ASN A 525 22.23 14.44 33.26
N PRO A 526 22.29 15.63 33.90
CA PRO A 526 21.51 16.80 33.49
C PRO A 526 21.90 17.34 32.11
N PHE A 527 23.15 17.14 31.66
CA PHE A 527 23.60 17.60 30.35
C PHE A 527 23.05 16.75 29.20
N VAL A 528 22.80 15.45 29.44
CA VAL A 528 22.09 14.59 28.48
C VAL A 528 20.64 15.04 28.33
N ALA A 529 19.98 15.45 29.42
CA ALA A 529 18.64 16.01 29.36
C ALA A 529 18.60 17.34 28.59
N ILE A 530 19.58 18.24 28.81
CA ILE A 530 19.73 19.50 28.07
C ILE A 530 19.98 19.24 26.58
N GLU A 531 20.83 18.26 26.22
CA GLU A 531 21.07 17.86 24.83
C GLU A 531 19.77 17.42 24.15
N LYS A 532 18.96 16.60 24.84
CA LYS A 532 17.68 16.15 24.33
C LYS A 532 16.72 17.32 24.11
N LEU A 533 16.62 18.25 25.06
CA LEU A 533 15.80 19.46 24.91
C LEU A 533 16.26 20.33 23.73
N ALA A 534 17.58 20.49 23.53
CA ALA A 534 18.13 21.20 22.39
C ALA A 534 17.78 20.50 21.07
N SER A 535 17.86 19.17 21.04
CA SER A 535 17.46 18.38 19.88
C SER A 535 15.97 18.54 19.57
N ASP A 536 15.11 18.45 20.59
CA ASP A 536 13.67 18.65 20.46
C ASP A 536 13.33 20.06 19.96
N ALA A 537 14.07 21.09 20.41
CA ALA A 537 13.93 22.46 19.91
C ALA A 537 14.35 22.61 18.44
N ILE A 538 15.43 21.93 18.00
CA ILE A 538 15.86 21.93 16.59
C ILE A 538 14.80 21.24 15.73
N VAL A 539 14.25 20.10 16.18
CA VAL A 539 13.16 19.40 15.51
C VAL A 539 11.96 20.33 15.35
N GLN A 540 11.51 20.98 16.43
CA GLN A 540 10.39 21.93 16.39
C GLN A 540 10.65 23.12 15.46
N ALA A 541 11.87 23.65 15.42
CA ALA A 541 12.23 24.76 14.52
C ALA A 541 12.17 24.32 13.04
N LEU A 542 12.65 23.11 12.72
CA LEU A 542 12.61 22.56 11.37
C LEU A 542 11.18 22.17 10.94
N ASP A 543 10.38 21.63 11.86
CA ASP A 543 8.95 21.37 11.63
C ASP A 543 8.21 22.70 11.37
N SER A 544 8.47 23.74 12.18
CA SER A 544 7.87 25.07 11.96
C SER A 544 8.28 25.67 10.62
N PHE A 545 9.54 25.52 10.21
CA PHE A 545 10.00 25.94 8.89
C PHE A 545 9.27 25.20 7.77
N ARG A 546 9.13 23.87 7.89
CA ARG A 546 8.37 23.04 6.93
C ARG A 546 6.94 23.56 6.81
N ASP A 547 6.25 23.75 7.92
CA ASP A 547 4.83 24.13 7.92
C ASP A 547 4.62 25.54 7.32
N ILE A 548 5.53 26.49 7.59
CA ILE A 548 5.53 27.82 6.95
C ILE A 548 5.80 27.70 5.45
N ARG A 549 6.83 26.94 5.04
CA ARG A 549 7.18 26.72 3.63
C ARG A 549 6.00 26.12 2.86
N ASP A 550 5.33 25.13 3.45
CA ASP A 550 4.25 24.39 2.81
C ASP A 550 3.01 25.28 2.65
N THR A 551 2.63 26.03 3.69
CA THR A 551 1.55 27.03 3.63
C THR A 551 1.83 28.11 2.58
N TRP A 552 3.07 28.61 2.53
CA TRP A 552 3.47 29.61 1.54
C TRP A 552 3.42 29.04 0.11
N SER A 553 3.89 27.80 -0.07
CA SER A 553 3.89 27.11 -1.35
C SER A 553 2.46 26.93 -1.88
N GLU A 554 1.53 26.50 -1.02
CA GLU A 554 0.11 26.39 -1.36
C GLU A 554 -0.51 27.75 -1.72
N GLY A 555 -0.20 28.80 -0.95
CA GLY A 555 -0.67 30.16 -1.24
C GLY A 555 -0.18 30.68 -2.60
N VAL A 556 1.12 30.51 -2.90
CA VAL A 556 1.71 30.90 -4.19
C VAL A 556 1.11 30.06 -5.32
N PHE A 557 0.94 28.76 -5.12
CA PHE A 557 0.34 27.87 -6.10
C PHE A 557 -1.08 28.32 -6.46
N ASN A 558 -1.93 28.56 -5.46
CA ASN A 558 -3.30 29.00 -5.67
C ASN A 558 -3.38 30.39 -6.32
N TRP A 559 -2.44 31.29 -6.00
CA TRP A 559 -2.34 32.59 -6.69
C TRP A 559 -1.93 32.42 -8.16
N MET A 560 -0.92 31.59 -8.45
CA MET A 560 -0.42 31.35 -9.80
C MET A 560 -1.42 30.63 -10.70
N TYR A 561 -2.10 29.60 -10.21
CA TYR A 561 -2.98 28.73 -11.00
C TYR A 561 -4.47 29.00 -10.83
N GLY A 562 -4.84 29.85 -9.87
CA GLY A 562 -6.22 30.24 -9.64
C GLY A 562 -6.80 31.17 -10.72
N PRO A 563 -8.05 31.62 -10.54
CA PRO A 563 -8.82 32.36 -11.55
C PRO A 563 -8.20 33.70 -11.99
N PHE A 564 -7.31 34.29 -11.18
CA PHE A 564 -6.62 35.55 -11.49
C PHE A 564 -5.18 35.35 -12.03
N GLY A 565 -4.69 34.11 -12.05
CA GLY A 565 -3.40 33.74 -12.59
C GLY A 565 -3.53 33.03 -13.95
N PHE A 566 -2.81 31.92 -14.13
CA PHE A 566 -2.89 31.08 -15.33
C PHE A 566 -4.29 30.50 -15.55
N GLY A 567 -5.12 30.37 -14.52
CA GLY A 567 -6.52 29.93 -14.66
C GLY A 567 -7.37 30.88 -15.50
N ALA A 568 -6.97 32.16 -15.64
CA ALA A 568 -7.63 33.09 -16.56
C ALA A 568 -7.34 32.79 -18.04
N ILE A 569 -6.17 32.20 -18.33
CA ILE A 569 -5.69 31.91 -19.69
C ILE A 569 -6.03 30.46 -20.07
N PHE A 570 -5.87 29.54 -19.11
CA PHE A 570 -6.16 28.11 -19.23
C PHE A 570 -7.24 27.73 -18.20
N PRO A 571 -8.50 28.14 -18.43
CA PRO A 571 -9.58 27.87 -17.50
C PRO A 571 -9.79 26.37 -17.33
N PRO A 572 -10.03 25.89 -16.09
CA PRO A 572 -10.33 24.49 -15.85
C PRO A 572 -11.60 24.08 -16.58
N GLN A 573 -11.63 22.84 -17.05
CA GLN A 573 -12.82 22.27 -17.66
C GLN A 573 -13.65 21.50 -16.63
N PRO A 574 -14.98 21.40 -16.82
CA PRO A 574 -15.80 20.53 -16.01
C PRO A 574 -15.27 19.10 -16.10
N ARG A 575 -15.14 18.43 -14.95
CA ARG A 575 -14.71 17.03 -14.92
C ARG A 575 -15.70 16.20 -15.71
N ARG A 576 -15.16 15.43 -16.65
CA ARG A 576 -15.93 14.40 -17.33
C ARG A 576 -15.75 13.11 -16.52
N PRO A 577 -16.84 12.39 -16.20
CA PRO A 577 -16.70 11.06 -15.65
C PRO A 577 -15.82 10.20 -16.57
N ALA A 578 -15.08 9.26 -15.99
CA ALA A 578 -14.37 8.27 -16.78
C ALA A 578 -15.35 7.61 -17.78
N SER A 579 -14.90 7.46 -19.03
CA SER A 579 -15.65 6.87 -20.17
C SER A 579 -16.93 6.12 -19.77
N GLU A 580 -18.07 6.53 -20.33
CA GLU A 580 -19.33 5.78 -20.33
C GLU A 580 -19.17 4.49 -21.14
N SER A 581 -18.26 3.62 -20.72
CA SER A 581 -18.30 2.23 -21.13
C SER A 581 -19.57 1.67 -20.51
N PRO A 582 -20.51 1.13 -21.33
CA PRO A 582 -21.67 0.48 -20.77
C PRO A 582 -21.20 -0.58 -19.77
N PRO A 583 -21.91 -0.76 -18.64
CA PRO A 583 -21.62 -1.89 -17.77
C PRO A 583 -21.56 -3.14 -18.64
N PRO A 584 -20.62 -4.07 -18.37
CA PRO A 584 -20.49 -5.27 -19.18
C PRO A 584 -21.86 -5.89 -19.41
N GLU A 585 -22.19 -6.26 -20.65
CA GLU A 585 -23.44 -6.97 -20.97
C GLU A 585 -23.50 -8.23 -20.11
N LYS A 586 -24.20 -8.12 -18.98
CA LYS A 586 -24.50 -9.26 -18.14
C LYS A 586 -25.57 -10.01 -18.91
N GLY A 587 -25.25 -11.23 -19.35
CA GLY A 587 -26.31 -12.16 -19.72
C GLY A 587 -27.33 -12.17 -18.58
N ALA A 588 -28.61 -11.95 -18.90
CA ALA A 588 -29.67 -12.03 -17.91
C ALA A 588 -29.49 -13.33 -17.12
N LEU A 589 -29.48 -13.25 -15.78
CA LEU A 589 -29.47 -14.46 -14.98
C LEU A 589 -30.68 -15.29 -15.41
N ASP A 590 -30.45 -16.58 -15.64
CA ASP A 590 -31.52 -17.49 -16.04
C ASP A 590 -32.65 -17.40 -15.01
N GLU A 591 -33.85 -17.05 -15.46
CA GLU A 591 -35.01 -16.85 -14.58
C GLU A 591 -35.30 -18.09 -13.72
N ARG A 592 -34.89 -19.28 -14.18
CA ARG A 592 -35.02 -20.55 -13.45
C ARG A 592 -34.17 -20.59 -12.18
N TRP A 593 -33.18 -19.70 -12.02
CA TRP A 593 -32.31 -19.64 -10.85
C TRP A 593 -33.00 -19.07 -9.60
N PHE A 594 -34.12 -18.35 -9.76
CA PHE A 594 -34.90 -17.88 -8.62
C PHE A 594 -35.43 -19.05 -7.77
N GLU A 595 -35.90 -20.13 -8.40
CA GLU A 595 -36.57 -21.25 -7.71
C GLU A 595 -35.70 -22.51 -7.58
N SER A 596 -34.47 -22.51 -8.11
CA SER A 596 -33.57 -23.68 -8.11
C SER A 596 -32.39 -23.56 -7.13
N GLY A 597 -31.71 -24.69 -6.86
CA GLY A 597 -30.53 -24.75 -5.97
C GLY A 597 -30.77 -25.33 -4.56
N GLY A 598 -32.04 -25.60 -4.21
CA GLY A 598 -32.41 -26.32 -2.99
C GLY A 598 -32.05 -25.59 -1.69
N ILE A 599 -31.90 -26.35 -0.59
CA ILE A 599 -31.73 -25.81 0.76
C ILE A 599 -30.46 -24.97 0.94
N LEU A 600 -29.32 -25.36 0.35
CA LEU A 600 -28.08 -24.60 0.47
C LEU A 600 -28.19 -23.23 -0.20
N ALA A 601 -28.74 -23.18 -1.43
CA ALA A 601 -28.99 -21.92 -2.12
C ALA A 601 -29.96 -21.03 -1.33
N ALA A 602 -30.98 -21.61 -0.70
CA ALA A 602 -31.92 -20.86 0.14
C ALA A 602 -31.25 -20.28 1.40
N ILE A 603 -30.41 -21.07 2.09
CA ILE A 603 -29.60 -20.60 3.23
C ILE A 603 -28.68 -19.46 2.81
N LEU A 604 -27.91 -19.65 1.72
CA LEU A 604 -26.99 -18.63 1.21
C LEU A 604 -27.73 -17.36 0.78
N ARG A 605 -28.94 -17.49 0.21
CA ARG A 605 -29.79 -16.35 -0.13
C ARG A 605 -30.28 -15.60 1.11
N MET A 606 -30.69 -16.30 2.16
CA MET A 606 -31.07 -15.66 3.42
C MET A 606 -29.89 -14.95 4.08
N ILE A 607 -28.70 -15.56 4.10
CA ILE A 607 -27.46 -14.93 4.58
C ILE A 607 -27.16 -13.68 3.74
N ALA A 608 -27.15 -13.80 2.41
CA ALA A 608 -26.90 -12.65 1.54
C ALA A 608 -27.92 -11.53 1.77
N ALA A 609 -29.20 -11.83 1.93
CA ALA A 609 -30.24 -10.84 2.19
C ALA A 609 -30.02 -10.10 3.53
N ALA A 610 -29.68 -10.85 4.58
CA ALA A 610 -29.39 -10.28 5.90
C ALA A 610 -28.14 -9.42 5.87
N VAL A 611 -27.07 -9.91 5.24
CA VAL A 611 -25.81 -9.16 5.23
C VAL A 611 -25.88 -7.94 4.32
N ILE A 612 -26.61 -7.99 3.20
CA ILE A 612 -26.87 -6.81 2.37
C ILE A 612 -27.67 -5.74 3.15
N GLU A 613 -28.54 -6.14 4.07
CA GLU A 613 -29.35 -5.22 4.88
C GLU A 613 -28.62 -4.64 6.07
N VAL A 614 -27.87 -5.48 6.80
CA VAL A 614 -27.06 -5.06 7.95
C VAL A 614 -25.82 -4.30 7.49
N GLY A 615 -25.25 -4.68 6.35
CA GLY A 615 -24.03 -4.09 5.82
C GLY A 615 -22.77 -4.49 6.58
N VAL A 616 -22.78 -5.56 7.39
CA VAL A 616 -21.60 -6.01 8.15
C VAL A 616 -21.31 -7.48 7.89
N PHE A 617 -20.09 -7.78 7.44
CA PHE A 617 -19.60 -9.13 7.24
C PHE A 617 -18.51 -9.42 8.28
N ASP A 618 -18.81 -10.27 9.26
CA ASP A 618 -17.86 -10.64 10.33
C ASP A 618 -17.09 -11.91 9.96
N ARG A 619 -15.79 -11.95 10.24
CA ARG A 619 -14.95 -13.13 9.96
C ARG A 619 -15.38 -14.37 10.76
N ARG A 620 -15.90 -14.19 11.97
CA ARG A 620 -16.47 -15.27 12.78
C ARG A 620 -17.64 -15.95 12.06
N SER A 621 -18.49 -15.17 11.40
CA SER A 621 -19.61 -15.70 10.62
C SER A 621 -19.15 -16.67 9.53
N ALA A 622 -18.04 -16.35 8.85
CA ALA A 622 -17.45 -17.24 7.85
C ALA A 622 -16.89 -18.54 8.48
N LYS A 623 -16.29 -18.46 9.66
CA LYS A 623 -15.80 -19.63 10.40
C LYS A 623 -16.94 -20.54 10.86
N VAL A 624 -18.02 -19.96 11.40
CA VAL A 624 -19.24 -20.70 11.76
C VAL A 624 -19.84 -21.37 10.52
N PHE A 625 -19.95 -20.64 9.41
CA PHE A 625 -20.44 -21.19 8.15
C PHE A 625 -19.60 -22.40 7.68
N ASN A 626 -18.27 -22.28 7.69
CA ASN A 626 -17.38 -23.38 7.29
C ASN A 626 -17.49 -24.60 8.23
N ALA A 627 -17.61 -24.38 9.53
CA ALA A 627 -17.79 -25.46 10.50
C ALA A 627 -19.12 -26.20 10.29
N LEU A 628 -20.21 -25.47 10.03
CA LEU A 628 -21.52 -26.05 9.71
C LEU A 628 -21.51 -26.78 8.37
N LEU A 629 -20.88 -26.21 7.35
CA LEU A 629 -20.76 -26.83 6.03
C LEU A 629 -20.01 -28.17 6.10
N ALA A 630 -18.91 -28.24 6.85
CA ALA A 630 -18.11 -29.45 7.05
C ALA A 630 -18.87 -30.59 7.75
N ARG A 631 -19.86 -30.24 8.60
CA ARG A 631 -20.73 -31.20 9.30
C ARG A 631 -22.01 -31.55 8.51
N SER A 632 -22.25 -30.89 7.37
CA SER A 632 -23.46 -31.04 6.58
C SER A 632 -23.33 -32.08 5.46
N GLN A 633 -24.44 -32.37 4.78
CA GLN A 633 -24.46 -33.16 3.54
C GLN A 633 -23.66 -32.54 2.38
N PHE A 634 -23.27 -31.26 2.50
CA PHE A 634 -22.52 -30.51 1.49
C PHE A 634 -21.01 -30.50 1.73
N LYS A 635 -20.49 -31.28 2.69
CA LYS A 635 -19.06 -31.33 3.04
C LYS A 635 -18.10 -31.63 1.89
N ALA A 636 -18.58 -32.23 0.81
CA ALA A 636 -17.78 -32.55 -0.37
C ALA A 636 -17.70 -31.41 -1.40
N MET A 637 -18.48 -30.33 -1.23
CA MET A 637 -18.41 -29.17 -2.13
C MET A 637 -17.10 -28.42 -1.93
N LYS A 638 -16.52 -27.96 -3.04
CA LYS A 638 -15.32 -27.11 -2.98
C LYS A 638 -15.70 -25.71 -2.53
N THR A 639 -14.82 -25.04 -1.79
CA THR A 639 -15.01 -23.65 -1.33
C THR A 639 -15.38 -22.69 -2.47
N GLU A 640 -14.76 -22.86 -3.64
CA GLU A 640 -15.05 -22.06 -4.84
C GLU A 640 -16.48 -22.24 -5.36
N GLU A 641 -17.03 -23.46 -5.29
CA GLU A 641 -18.40 -23.73 -5.72
C GLU A 641 -19.41 -23.04 -4.82
N VAL A 642 -19.15 -23.06 -3.51
CA VAL A 642 -19.98 -22.40 -2.50
C VAL A 642 -19.90 -20.87 -2.63
N ARG A 643 -18.69 -20.32 -2.84
CA ARG A 643 -18.46 -18.90 -3.12
C ARG A 643 -19.23 -18.44 -4.36
N ARG A 644 -19.12 -19.18 -5.46
CA ARG A 644 -19.84 -18.89 -6.71
C ARG A 644 -21.35 -18.93 -6.50
N LEU A 645 -21.85 -19.91 -5.75
CA LEU A 645 -23.27 -20.01 -5.40
C LEU A 645 -23.73 -18.83 -4.55
N PHE A 646 -22.96 -18.43 -3.53
CA PHE A 646 -23.27 -17.27 -2.69
C PHE A 646 -23.35 -15.97 -3.51
N LYS A 647 -22.37 -15.70 -4.37
CA LYS A 647 -22.39 -14.55 -5.30
C LYS A 647 -23.59 -14.59 -6.23
N GLN A 648 -23.94 -15.76 -6.77
CA GLN A 648 -25.14 -15.93 -7.58
C GLN A 648 -26.41 -15.56 -6.82
N GLN A 649 -26.57 -16.03 -5.57
CA GLN A 649 -27.73 -15.70 -4.74
C GLN A 649 -27.80 -14.21 -4.39
N ALA A 650 -26.65 -13.58 -4.10
CA ALA A 650 -26.57 -12.14 -3.86
C ALA A 650 -26.97 -11.32 -5.10
N ARG A 651 -26.59 -11.76 -6.31
CA ARG A 651 -27.00 -11.10 -7.56
C ARG A 651 -28.51 -11.24 -7.82
N LEU A 652 -29.11 -12.40 -7.56
CA LEU A 652 -30.57 -12.59 -7.70
C LEU A 652 -31.35 -11.60 -6.81
N LEU A 653 -30.90 -11.42 -5.56
CA LEU A 653 -31.50 -10.45 -4.63
C LEU A 653 -31.41 -9.00 -5.13
N ARG A 654 -30.37 -8.67 -5.89
CA ARG A 654 -30.20 -7.33 -6.47
C ARG A 654 -31.01 -7.12 -7.74
N GLN A 655 -31.22 -8.19 -8.50
CA GLN A 655 -32.06 -8.14 -9.70
C GLN A 655 -33.53 -8.00 -9.34
N ASP A 656 -34.03 -8.83 -8.43
CA ASP A 656 -35.41 -8.78 -7.94
C ASP A 656 -35.48 -9.36 -6.53
N ARG A 657 -35.38 -8.48 -5.53
CA ARG A 657 -35.37 -8.86 -4.11
C ARG A 657 -36.66 -9.59 -3.71
N GLU A 658 -37.80 -9.08 -4.16
CA GLU A 658 -39.10 -9.64 -3.77
C GLU A 658 -39.28 -11.05 -4.34
N ARG A 659 -39.02 -11.25 -5.63
CA ARG A 659 -39.07 -12.58 -6.25
C ARG A 659 -38.07 -13.54 -5.62
N ALA A 660 -36.83 -13.10 -5.37
CA ALA A 660 -35.79 -13.91 -4.76
C ALA A 660 -36.19 -14.39 -3.35
N LEU A 661 -36.77 -13.51 -2.53
CA LEU A 661 -37.24 -13.87 -1.20
C LEU A 661 -38.47 -14.77 -1.28
N ASN A 662 -39.49 -14.44 -2.09
CA ASN A 662 -40.71 -15.24 -2.21
C ASN A 662 -40.44 -16.68 -2.68
N ALA A 663 -39.41 -16.89 -3.51
CA ALA A 663 -39.02 -18.22 -3.98
C ALA A 663 -38.44 -19.14 -2.88
N LEU A 664 -38.05 -18.61 -1.71
CA LEU A 664 -37.49 -19.42 -0.61
C LEU A 664 -38.44 -20.55 -0.17
N ALA A 665 -39.75 -20.30 -0.16
CA ALA A 665 -40.75 -21.30 0.21
C ALA A 665 -40.80 -22.47 -0.78
N ALA A 666 -40.60 -22.20 -2.07
CA ALA A 666 -40.55 -23.21 -3.13
C ALA A 666 -39.24 -24.02 -3.08
N MET A 667 -38.12 -23.37 -2.76
CA MET A 667 -36.81 -24.02 -2.59
C MET A 667 -36.76 -24.96 -1.37
N MET A 668 -37.59 -24.71 -0.36
CA MET A 668 -37.69 -25.46 0.89
C MET A 668 -39.13 -25.90 1.17
N PRO A 669 -39.66 -26.90 0.44
CA PRO A 669 -41.07 -27.27 0.52
C PRO A 669 -41.47 -27.85 1.88
N ARG A 670 -40.54 -28.49 2.61
CA ARG A 670 -40.80 -29.06 3.95
C ARG A 670 -40.57 -28.02 5.04
N GLN A 671 -41.50 -27.90 5.99
CA GLN A 671 -41.38 -26.96 7.11
C GLN A 671 -40.14 -27.22 7.98
N GLU A 672 -39.72 -28.48 8.12
CA GLU A 672 -38.48 -28.87 8.81
C GLU A 672 -37.24 -28.25 8.16
N GLN A 673 -37.16 -28.23 6.82
CA GLN A 673 -36.05 -27.62 6.09
C GLN A 673 -35.98 -26.11 6.33
N ARG A 674 -37.14 -25.45 6.41
CA ARG A 674 -37.23 -24.02 6.69
C ARG A 674 -36.72 -23.70 8.10
N ARG A 675 -37.09 -24.51 9.10
CA ARG A 675 -36.62 -24.36 10.49
C ARG A 675 -35.10 -24.53 10.60
N ILE A 676 -34.56 -25.59 9.98
CA ILE A 676 -33.10 -25.84 9.93
C ILE A 676 -32.40 -24.67 9.25
N ALA A 677 -32.92 -24.19 8.12
CA ALA A 677 -32.28 -23.12 7.38
C ALA A 677 -32.26 -21.80 8.16
N VAL A 678 -33.34 -21.44 8.85
CA VAL A 678 -33.37 -20.26 9.73
C VAL A 678 -32.41 -20.41 10.91
N ASP A 679 -32.35 -21.59 11.54
CA ASP A 679 -31.42 -21.84 12.64
C ASP A 679 -29.95 -21.69 12.21
N VAL A 680 -29.59 -22.26 11.05
CA VAL A 680 -28.26 -22.11 10.44
C VAL A 680 -27.94 -20.63 10.17
N VAL A 681 -28.89 -19.87 9.61
CA VAL A 681 -28.70 -18.44 9.34
C VAL A 681 -28.46 -17.67 10.64
N ARG A 682 -29.22 -17.95 11.71
CA ARG A 682 -29.05 -17.30 13.01
C ARG A 682 -27.67 -17.56 13.61
N GLN A 683 -27.21 -18.81 13.57
CA GLN A 683 -25.87 -19.17 14.02
C GLN A 683 -24.78 -18.41 13.27
N ILE A 684 -24.89 -18.34 11.94
CA ILE A 684 -23.91 -17.67 11.09
C ILE A 684 -23.89 -16.17 11.34
N LEU A 685 -25.05 -15.53 11.48
CA LEU A 685 -25.16 -14.11 11.80
C LEU A 685 -24.85 -13.79 13.27
N LEU A 686 -24.49 -14.80 14.08
CA LEU A 686 -24.19 -14.68 15.50
C LEU A 686 -25.35 -14.09 16.33
N LEU A 687 -26.59 -14.26 15.86
CA LEU A 687 -27.79 -13.69 16.47
C LEU A 687 -28.39 -14.63 17.53
N ASP A 688 -28.48 -14.15 18.77
CA ASP A 688 -29.33 -14.79 19.78
C ASP A 688 -30.81 -14.53 19.48
N PRO A 689 -31.75 -15.35 20.01
CA PRO A 689 -33.17 -15.08 19.84
C PRO A 689 -33.59 -13.66 20.25
N GLU A 690 -32.90 -13.09 21.23
CA GLU A 690 -33.17 -11.75 21.77
C GLU A 690 -32.61 -10.62 20.88
N ASP A 691 -31.62 -10.93 20.03
CA ASP A 691 -31.03 -10.00 19.06
C ASP A 691 -31.91 -9.81 17.81
N ILE A 692 -32.89 -10.70 17.58
CA ILE A 692 -33.75 -10.65 16.41
C ILE A 692 -34.77 -9.51 16.56
N ARG A 693 -34.48 -8.41 15.87
CA ARG A 693 -35.41 -7.33 15.59
C ARG A 693 -36.50 -7.80 14.62
N VAL A 694 -37.50 -8.51 15.14
CA VAL A 694 -38.70 -8.94 14.40
C VAL A 694 -39.50 -7.80 13.75
N ASP A 695 -39.29 -6.57 14.19
CA ASP A 695 -39.82 -5.37 13.57
C ASP A 695 -39.10 -5.01 12.26
N ALA A 696 -37.86 -5.51 12.07
CA ALA A 696 -37.04 -5.27 10.90
C ALA A 696 -37.70 -5.81 9.62
N PRO A 697 -37.60 -5.09 8.49
CA PRO A 697 -38.26 -5.46 7.24
C PRO A 697 -37.94 -6.89 6.77
N LEU A 698 -36.67 -7.31 6.79
CA LEU A 698 -36.33 -8.67 6.38
C LEU A 698 -36.84 -9.74 7.34
N ALA A 699 -36.80 -9.52 8.65
CA ALA A 699 -37.30 -10.49 9.61
C ALA A 699 -38.80 -10.75 9.41
N LYS A 700 -39.60 -9.69 9.19
CA LYS A 700 -41.02 -9.82 8.82
C LYS A 700 -41.20 -10.59 7.53
N LYS A 701 -40.47 -10.20 6.48
CA LYS A 701 -40.57 -10.83 5.17
C LYS A 701 -40.23 -12.32 5.22
N LEU A 702 -39.16 -12.70 5.94
CA LEU A 702 -38.77 -14.09 6.12
C LEU A 702 -39.80 -14.87 6.94
N SER A 703 -40.35 -14.29 8.01
CA SER A 703 -41.41 -14.91 8.81
C SER A 703 -42.66 -15.21 7.96
N GLU A 704 -43.09 -14.25 7.15
CA GLU A 704 -44.24 -14.37 6.24
C GLU A 704 -44.01 -15.44 5.16
N VAL A 705 -42.89 -15.34 4.43
CA VAL A 705 -42.60 -16.25 3.31
C VAL A 705 -42.38 -17.69 3.79
N LEU A 706 -41.65 -17.87 4.90
CA LEU A 706 -41.34 -19.20 5.41
C LEU A 706 -42.50 -19.81 6.23
N GLN A 707 -43.48 -18.98 6.63
CA GLN A 707 -44.57 -19.35 7.53
C GLN A 707 -44.04 -19.91 8.86
N LEU A 708 -43.12 -19.17 9.46
CA LEU A 708 -42.47 -19.51 10.73
C LEU A 708 -42.48 -18.31 11.66
N ASP A 709 -42.76 -18.53 12.95
CA ASP A 709 -42.43 -17.55 13.99
C ASP A 709 -40.93 -17.66 14.30
N LEU A 710 -40.19 -16.59 14.02
CA LEU A 710 -38.74 -16.55 14.22
C LEU A 710 -38.36 -16.51 15.71
N ARG A 711 -39.29 -16.16 16.62
CA ARG A 711 -39.06 -16.09 18.08
C ARG A 711 -39.24 -17.42 18.79
N GLU A 712 -40.12 -18.28 18.28
CA GLU A 712 -40.42 -19.60 18.89
C GLU A 712 -39.41 -20.69 18.51
N LEU A 713 -38.43 -20.36 17.68
CA LEU A 713 -37.36 -21.29 17.32
C LEU A 713 -36.39 -21.45 18.51
N PRO A 714 -36.06 -22.71 18.89
CA PRO A 714 -35.18 -22.99 20.02
C PRO A 714 -33.84 -22.25 19.90
N ARG A 715 -33.18 -22.00 21.04
CA ARG A 715 -31.83 -21.43 21.03
C ARG A 715 -30.92 -22.31 20.16
N PRO A 716 -30.09 -21.72 19.28
CA PRO A 716 -29.15 -22.51 18.50
C PRO A 716 -28.28 -23.32 19.45
N ALA A 717 -28.09 -24.61 19.17
CA ALA A 717 -27.18 -25.44 19.96
C ALA A 717 -25.78 -24.82 19.89
N GLU A 718 -25.11 -24.65 21.03
CA GLU A 718 -23.75 -24.09 21.07
C GLU A 718 -22.87 -24.85 20.07
N VAL A 719 -22.22 -24.10 19.17
CA VAL A 719 -21.21 -24.66 18.28
C VAL A 719 -20.09 -25.15 19.19
N ALA A 720 -20.08 -26.44 19.51
CA ALA A 720 -19.05 -27.04 20.34
C ALA A 720 -17.67 -26.72 19.74
N THR A 721 -16.91 -25.92 20.47
CA THR A 721 -15.51 -25.57 20.22
C THR A 721 -14.67 -26.82 20.40
N THR A 722 -14.23 -27.42 19.29
CA THR A 722 -13.18 -28.44 19.24
C THR A 722 -12.16 -28.05 18.20
#